data_AF-A0AB34JC66-F1
#
_entry.id   AF-A0AB34JC66-F1
#
_cell.length_a   1.000
_cell.length_b   1.000
_cell.length_c   1.000
_cell.angle_alpha   90.00
_cell.angle_beta   90.00
_cell.angle_gamma   90.00
#
_symmetry.space_group_name_H-M   'P 1'
#
loop_
_entity.id
_entity.type
_entity.pdbx_description
1 polymer ?
#
loop_
_entity_poly.entity_id
_entity_poly.type
_entity_poly.pdbx_seq_one_letter_code
_entity_poly.pdbx_strand_id
1 'polypeptide(L)'
;MAHEALVEPLDFAETGRGLGCVRDVAEGEELLVVPLSDCWWAPDSRAAAEIAPLLSEGIELSNMDVCALHLLVERRKGAASTRWAHLCDLPRGYDSPLFWSDEEMAALEGSEWRALAVRFLQEVKEEWEALQAKLRDAGEEGGGASFLAAHSIDWDGYLWAYATLKSRQVEACVRGEPARLLAPRFDLFNHSDALVPGSSHFFDDARAALVCRATHPHAKGEQAFISYGTASNGSLLLGGGFVLRSNRFDFVEVLLTSECDAPRLPLYMMAAPDVPPMHELAQFEFVTLPTDEEVAEGKTAPFVTRHRLTLERPVPSSLVARVRLDRMSDEELQLQQRRAAKAGVPLWEAARGEAPLDPLHEVITLGALRSVVEAKLRGYPTTVSADEEMLERLEHEERPPTQGSLTDAQSTEPSVTSSRRKLLALLLCLSEKRILLAAMAELDARLHPLVRELLASAMAQDRACRSAKKQWAALLSQRESVLKQQMSRVLWFFERVHACSLGSEEVTLALHAQACTTFLMLLSGLGTHPRACLTAYVPAASPFPDSPQEEGETLSRLPPLSPSLLSADATAELPYLSLYTSKMAYWGAYLLSQWGAAKALNVEECSTMQQEAVSIRRQNAWSVPTAAALDEMCRHSPLLEMGAGTGLWASLLAARGADIEAFDTLHWQEEFADGSVEAHAGRTLVLMWPDYAGRGSYGVRCLQKYRGDRLILVGEWRDATLGAFSAGMAETGQSFSAELQQLVESEFELESRQRLPNWPLFMDVFMVWRRKL
;
A
#
# COMPACT_ATOMS: atom_id res chain seq x y z
N MET A 1 51.43 4.71 26.84
CA MET A 1 50.96 6.09 27.10
C MET A 1 49.45 6.04 27.04
N ALA A 2 48.73 6.72 27.94
CA ALA A 2 47.28 6.83 27.80
C ALA A 2 47.01 7.68 26.54
N HIS A 3 46.34 7.10 25.54
CA HIS A 3 45.85 7.89 24.41
C HIS A 3 44.71 8.74 24.93
N GLU A 4 44.90 10.06 24.91
CA GLU A 4 43.85 11.02 25.21
C GLU A 4 42.77 10.89 24.12
N ALA A 5 41.52 10.64 24.53
CA ALA A 5 40.43 10.41 23.58
C ALA A 5 40.20 11.67 22.74
N LEU A 6 40.02 11.50 21.43
CA LEU A 6 39.82 12.63 20.50
C LEU A 6 38.38 13.14 20.47
N VAL A 7 37.52 12.57 21.31
CA VAL A 7 36.10 12.89 21.44
C VAL A 7 35.73 13.20 22.89
N GLU A 8 34.72 14.03 23.10
CA GLU A 8 34.13 14.35 24.41
C GLU A 8 32.58 14.31 24.37
N PRO A 9 31.90 13.99 25.48
CA PRO A 9 30.44 13.98 25.53
C PRO A 9 29.84 15.40 25.40
N LEU A 10 29.04 15.63 24.35
CA LEU A 10 28.35 16.88 24.06
C LEU A 10 26.85 16.64 23.84
N ASP A 11 26.05 17.71 23.88
CA ASP A 11 24.62 17.67 23.60
C ASP A 11 24.34 18.26 22.22
N PHE A 12 23.73 17.47 21.33
CA PHE A 12 23.39 17.83 19.96
C PHE A 12 21.87 17.98 19.80
N ALA A 13 21.44 18.95 18.99
CA ALA A 13 20.02 19.29 18.85
C ALA A 13 19.16 18.15 18.27
N GLU A 14 19.70 17.35 17.35
CA GLU A 14 18.94 16.31 16.64
C GLU A 14 19.00 14.95 17.34
N THR A 15 20.17 14.58 17.88
CA THR A 15 20.44 13.24 18.44
C THR A 15 20.55 13.21 19.97
N GLY A 16 20.47 14.36 20.64
CA GLY A 16 20.67 14.46 22.09
C GLY A 16 22.13 14.25 22.49
N ARG A 17 22.37 13.51 23.58
CA ARG A 17 23.72 13.24 24.08
C ARG A 17 24.51 12.44 23.04
N GLY A 18 25.71 12.90 22.69
CA GLY A 18 26.58 12.27 21.70
C GLY A 18 28.06 12.49 22.01
N LEU A 19 28.93 12.09 21.09
CA LEU A 19 30.38 12.34 21.16
C LEU A 19 30.81 13.34 20.07
N GLY A 20 31.44 14.45 20.47
CA GLY A 20 31.99 15.45 19.55
C GLY A 20 33.51 15.50 19.56
N CYS A 21 34.13 15.81 18.43
CA CYS A 21 35.59 15.84 18.27
C CYS A 21 36.24 17.05 18.98
N VAL A 22 37.25 16.82 19.83
CA VAL A 22 37.90 17.87 20.66
C VAL A 22 38.83 18.80 19.86
N ARG A 23 39.20 18.35 18.65
CA ARG A 23 40.01 19.02 17.63
C ARG A 23 39.58 18.53 16.24
N ASP A 24 40.19 19.07 15.19
CA ASP A 24 40.08 18.47 13.85
C ASP A 24 40.74 17.08 13.88
N VAL A 25 40.08 16.08 13.29
CA VAL A 25 40.50 14.66 13.26
C VAL A 25 40.57 14.19 11.80
N ALA A 26 41.65 13.52 11.44
CA ALA A 26 41.80 12.92 10.12
C ALA A 26 41.18 11.52 10.04
N GLU A 27 40.84 11.09 8.83
CA GLU A 27 40.40 9.72 8.54
C GLU A 27 41.43 8.68 9.05
N GLY A 28 40.94 7.62 9.69
CA GLY A 28 41.76 6.54 10.25
C GLY A 28 42.32 6.79 11.64
N GLU A 29 42.22 8.00 12.20
CA GLU A 29 42.63 8.26 13.60
C GLU A 29 41.74 7.51 14.60
N GLU A 30 42.34 7.06 15.72
CA GLU A 30 41.63 6.39 16.82
C GLU A 30 40.91 7.43 17.69
N LEU A 31 39.57 7.51 17.53
CA LEU A 31 38.71 8.45 18.26
C LEU A 31 38.64 8.10 19.75
N LEU A 32 38.45 6.81 20.04
CA LEU A 32 38.27 6.28 21.39
C LEU A 32 38.85 4.86 21.47
N VAL A 33 39.51 4.55 22.57
CA VAL A 33 39.98 3.21 22.92
C VAL A 33 39.48 2.90 24.33
N VAL A 34 38.68 1.84 24.47
CA VAL A 34 38.09 1.39 25.74
C VAL A 34 38.70 0.03 26.11
N PRO A 35 39.52 -0.06 27.17
CA PRO A 35 40.03 -1.35 27.67
C PRO A 35 38.89 -2.33 28.00
N LEU A 36 39.07 -3.62 27.73
CA LEU A 36 38.07 -4.65 28.05
C LEU A 36 37.73 -4.68 29.55
N SER A 37 38.70 -4.36 30.43
CA SER A 37 38.51 -4.23 31.87
C SER A 37 37.56 -3.08 32.27
N ASP A 38 37.29 -2.14 31.37
CA ASP A 38 36.37 -1.03 31.60
C ASP A 38 34.96 -1.31 31.05
N CYS A 39 34.83 -2.28 30.16
CA CYS A 39 33.54 -2.74 29.63
C CYS A 39 32.74 -3.56 30.65
N TRP A 40 31.41 -3.56 30.49
CA TRP A 40 30.53 -4.54 31.11
C TRP A 40 30.27 -5.66 30.10
N TRP A 41 30.55 -6.89 30.51
CA TRP A 41 30.33 -8.09 29.71
C TRP A 41 30.09 -9.28 30.64
N ALA A 42 29.59 -10.39 30.09
CA ALA A 42 29.08 -11.49 30.91
C ALA A 42 30.13 -12.17 31.80
N PRO A 43 31.37 -12.47 31.36
CA PRO A 43 32.41 -13.06 32.22
C PRO A 43 32.73 -12.23 33.47
N ASP A 44 32.99 -10.93 33.33
CA ASP A 44 33.27 -10.07 34.49
C ASP A 44 32.04 -9.88 35.38
N SER A 45 30.84 -9.84 34.78
CA SER A 45 29.59 -9.78 35.54
C SER A 45 29.28 -11.07 36.31
N ARG A 46 29.71 -12.25 35.80
CA ARG A 46 29.66 -13.53 36.53
C ARG A 46 30.68 -13.59 37.67
N ALA A 47 31.81 -12.89 37.53
CA ALA A 47 32.85 -12.81 38.55
C ALA A 47 32.62 -11.72 39.61
N ALA A 48 31.62 -10.84 39.42
CA ALA A 48 31.27 -9.78 40.38
C ALA A 48 30.88 -10.36 41.75
N ALA A 49 31.29 -9.69 42.82
CA ALA A 49 31.20 -10.21 44.20
C ALA A 49 29.76 -10.50 44.65
N GLU A 50 28.79 -9.76 44.11
CA GLU A 50 27.36 -9.92 44.40
C GLU A 50 26.67 -10.96 43.50
N ILE A 51 27.24 -11.29 42.33
CA ILE A 51 26.65 -12.21 41.35
C ILE A 51 27.23 -13.63 41.47
N ALA A 52 28.54 -13.75 41.71
CA ALA A 52 29.22 -15.04 41.85
C ALA A 52 28.59 -15.98 42.91
N PRO A 53 28.08 -15.50 44.07
CA PRO A 53 27.38 -16.35 45.04
C PRO A 53 26.14 -17.04 44.45
N LEU A 54 25.30 -16.30 43.71
CA LEU A 54 24.10 -16.85 43.04
C LEU A 54 24.47 -18.00 42.08
N LEU A 55 25.56 -17.84 41.33
CA LEU A 55 26.04 -18.89 40.42
C LEU A 55 26.59 -20.10 41.18
N SER A 56 27.21 -19.89 42.35
CA SER A 56 27.72 -20.98 43.19
C SER A 56 26.61 -21.79 43.90
N GLU A 57 25.43 -21.19 44.08
CA GLU A 57 24.20 -21.85 44.54
C GLU A 57 23.52 -22.68 43.42
N GLY A 58 24.09 -22.69 42.21
CA GLY A 58 23.58 -23.46 41.06
C GLY A 58 22.57 -22.71 40.18
N ILE A 59 22.44 -21.38 40.34
CA ILE A 59 21.46 -20.59 39.58
C ILE A 59 21.93 -20.37 38.13
N GLU A 60 21.23 -20.99 37.18
CA GLU A 60 21.51 -20.85 35.75
C GLU A 60 21.00 -19.53 35.17
N LEU A 61 21.84 -18.50 35.23
CA LEU A 61 21.59 -17.17 34.67
C LEU A 61 22.15 -17.03 33.25
N SER A 62 21.37 -16.42 32.35
CA SER A 62 21.82 -16.11 30.99
C SER A 62 22.89 -15.01 30.99
N ASN A 63 23.59 -14.82 29.87
CA ASN A 63 24.54 -13.71 29.72
C ASN A 63 23.86 -12.33 29.83
N MET A 64 22.56 -12.26 29.50
CA MET A 64 21.75 -11.07 29.62
C MET A 64 21.43 -10.80 31.11
N ASP A 65 20.92 -11.81 31.83
CA ASP A 65 20.56 -11.69 33.25
C ASP A 65 21.73 -11.25 34.13
N VAL A 66 22.91 -11.88 33.98
CA VAL A 66 24.08 -11.52 34.80
C VAL A 66 24.54 -10.08 34.55
N CYS A 67 24.44 -9.58 33.31
CA CYS A 67 24.79 -8.20 33.01
C CYS A 67 23.74 -7.22 33.55
N ALA A 68 22.44 -7.55 33.43
CA ALA A 68 21.35 -6.70 33.94
C ALA A 68 21.39 -6.59 35.47
N LEU A 69 21.53 -7.72 36.17
CA LEU A 69 21.62 -7.74 37.64
C LEU A 69 22.88 -7.00 38.12
N HIS A 70 24.04 -7.24 37.52
CA HIS A 70 25.28 -6.53 37.87
C HIS A 70 25.16 -5.01 37.67
N LEU A 71 24.59 -4.57 36.53
CA LEU A 71 24.35 -3.16 36.25
C LEU A 71 23.44 -2.51 37.31
N LEU A 72 22.40 -3.23 37.76
CA LEU A 72 21.47 -2.74 38.78
C LEU A 72 22.08 -2.69 40.18
N VAL A 73 22.86 -3.70 40.56
CA VAL A 73 23.63 -3.72 41.82
C VAL A 73 24.58 -2.51 41.88
N GLU A 74 25.37 -2.28 40.83
CA GLU A 74 26.29 -1.15 40.78
C GLU A 74 25.56 0.20 40.76
N ARG A 75 24.43 0.31 40.03
CA ARG A 75 23.57 1.52 40.06
C ARG A 75 23.03 1.81 41.46
N ARG A 76 22.71 0.77 42.25
CA ARG A 76 22.23 0.89 43.63
C ARG A 76 23.34 1.29 44.62
N LYS A 77 24.61 0.96 44.37
CA LYS A 77 25.76 1.44 45.15
C LYS A 77 25.96 2.96 45.06
N GLY A 78 25.38 3.63 44.05
CA GLY A 78 25.49 5.07 43.88
C GLY A 78 26.95 5.51 43.70
N ALA A 79 27.32 6.63 44.31
CA ALA A 79 28.69 7.16 44.29
C ALA A 79 29.76 6.25 44.93
N ALA A 80 29.38 5.13 45.57
CA ALA A 80 30.31 4.11 46.04
C ALA A 80 30.70 3.09 44.95
N SER A 81 30.01 3.05 43.81
CA SER A 81 30.38 2.23 42.66
C SER A 81 31.65 2.77 41.99
N THR A 82 32.61 1.89 41.68
CA THR A 82 33.77 2.23 40.84
C THR A 82 33.38 2.51 39.39
N ARG A 83 32.17 2.12 38.97
CA ARG A 83 31.57 2.39 37.66
C ARG A 83 30.63 3.60 37.65
N TRP A 84 30.51 4.34 38.76
CA TRP A 84 29.51 5.41 38.93
C TRP A 84 29.54 6.48 37.85
N ALA A 85 30.72 6.84 37.32
CA ALA A 85 30.84 7.80 36.24
C ALA A 85 30.05 7.37 34.98
N HIS A 86 30.25 6.13 34.51
CA HIS A 86 29.51 5.59 33.37
C HIS A 86 28.01 5.45 33.67
N LEU A 87 27.66 5.01 34.88
CA LEU A 87 26.26 4.92 35.32
C LEU A 87 25.53 6.28 35.34
N CYS A 88 26.26 7.40 35.46
CA CYS A 88 25.70 8.75 35.35
C CYS A 88 25.48 9.19 33.89
N ASP A 89 26.25 8.67 32.94
CA ASP A 89 26.12 8.96 31.51
C ASP A 89 24.97 8.16 30.85
N LEU A 90 24.52 7.06 31.47
CA LEU A 90 23.43 6.22 30.96
C LEU A 90 22.06 6.93 31.01
N PRO A 91 21.17 6.71 30.02
CA PRO A 91 19.82 7.26 30.00
C PRO A 91 19.00 6.91 31.24
N ARG A 92 18.20 7.85 31.74
CA ARG A 92 17.29 7.61 32.87
C ARG A 92 16.05 6.79 32.48
N GLY A 93 15.67 6.84 31.21
CA GLY A 93 14.56 6.10 30.59
C GLY A 93 14.77 6.04 29.07
N TYR A 94 13.87 5.35 28.38
CA TYR A 94 13.95 5.12 26.93
C TYR A 94 12.61 5.43 26.25
N ASP A 95 12.69 5.86 25.00
CA ASP A 95 11.54 6.04 24.10
C ASP A 95 11.20 4.78 23.30
N SER A 96 11.80 3.63 23.64
CA SER A 96 11.44 2.33 23.06
C SER A 96 9.96 1.99 23.35
N PRO A 97 9.21 1.42 22.38
CA PRO A 97 7.88 0.83 22.55
C PRO A 97 7.70 -0.08 23.77
N LEU A 98 8.77 -0.66 24.32
CA LEU A 98 8.74 -1.42 25.57
C LEU A 98 8.23 -0.61 26.79
N PHE A 99 8.31 0.72 26.73
CA PHE A 99 7.89 1.64 27.80
C PHE A 99 6.62 2.43 27.46
N TRP A 100 5.94 2.11 26.35
CA TRP A 100 4.79 2.85 25.86
C TRP A 100 3.48 2.39 26.51
N SER A 101 2.54 3.31 26.65
CA SER A 101 1.16 2.99 27.04
C SER A 101 0.36 2.38 25.88
N ASP A 102 -0.79 1.77 26.17
CA ASP A 102 -1.69 1.25 25.13
C ASP A 102 -2.18 2.35 24.15
N GLU A 103 -2.31 3.60 24.62
CA GLU A 103 -2.65 4.77 23.78
C GLU A 103 -1.48 5.14 22.85
N GLU A 104 -0.25 5.14 23.36
CA GLU A 104 0.94 5.41 22.56
C GLU A 104 1.18 4.30 21.53
N MET A 105 0.96 3.03 21.92
CA MET A 105 1.01 1.88 21.03
C MET A 105 -0.09 1.88 19.95
N ALA A 106 -1.20 2.58 20.16
CA ALA A 106 -2.21 2.78 19.12
C ALA A 106 -1.71 3.70 17.98
N ALA A 107 -0.73 4.58 18.22
CA ALA A 107 -0.14 5.41 17.18
C ALA A 107 0.65 4.62 16.11
N LEU A 108 0.97 3.34 16.38
CA LEU A 108 1.60 2.41 15.43
C LEU A 108 0.57 1.55 14.66
N GLU A 109 -0.70 1.94 14.61
CA GLU A 109 -1.72 1.22 13.85
C GLU A 109 -1.40 1.16 12.34
N GLY A 110 -1.51 -0.04 11.77
CA GLY A 110 -1.05 -0.36 10.41
C GLY A 110 0.39 -0.90 10.33
N SER A 111 1.26 -0.55 11.28
CA SER A 111 2.66 -0.99 11.30
C SER A 111 2.81 -2.42 11.88
N GLU A 112 3.59 -3.27 11.20
CA GLU A 112 3.93 -4.61 11.69
C GLU A 112 4.79 -4.55 12.98
N TRP A 113 5.49 -3.44 13.19
CA TRP A 113 6.28 -3.20 14.41
C TRP A 113 5.43 -3.05 15.67
N ARG A 114 4.15 -2.69 15.56
CA ARG A 114 3.22 -2.68 16.72
C ARG A 114 3.08 -4.08 17.32
N ALA A 115 2.83 -5.09 16.47
CA ALA A 115 2.67 -6.46 16.91
C ALA A 115 4.00 -7.07 17.40
N LEU A 116 5.11 -6.74 16.73
CA LEU A 116 6.45 -7.15 17.17
C LEU A 116 6.83 -6.56 18.53
N ALA A 117 6.55 -5.28 18.77
CA ALA A 117 6.81 -4.62 20.05
C ALA A 117 5.99 -5.21 21.19
N VAL A 118 4.69 -5.48 20.98
CA VAL A 118 3.83 -6.14 21.99
C VAL A 118 4.36 -7.54 22.31
N ARG A 119 4.72 -8.34 21.28
CA ARG A 119 5.27 -9.68 21.48
C ARG A 119 6.62 -9.63 22.21
N PHE A 120 7.50 -8.70 21.84
CA PHE A 120 8.81 -8.55 22.46
C PHE A 120 8.71 -8.09 23.92
N LEU A 121 7.78 -7.19 24.26
CA LEU A 121 7.49 -6.83 25.65
C LEU A 121 6.97 -8.04 26.46
N GLN A 122 6.17 -8.90 25.85
CA GLN A 122 5.69 -10.13 26.49
C GLN A 122 6.83 -11.15 26.69
N GLU A 123 7.69 -11.34 25.69
CA GLU A 123 8.91 -12.16 25.80
C GLU A 123 9.80 -11.67 26.98
N VAL A 124 10.02 -10.36 27.14
CA VAL A 124 10.80 -9.80 28.26
C VAL A 124 10.12 -9.97 29.63
N LYS A 125 8.78 -9.95 29.69
CA LYS A 125 8.03 -10.28 30.92
C LYS A 125 8.20 -11.75 31.30
N GLU A 126 8.16 -12.66 30.33
CA GLU A 126 8.38 -14.09 30.53
C GLU A 126 9.83 -14.38 30.95
N GLU A 127 10.83 -13.70 30.36
CA GLU A 127 12.23 -13.74 30.81
C GLU A 127 12.38 -13.28 32.27
N TRP A 128 11.69 -12.19 32.66
CA TRP A 128 11.68 -11.70 34.05
C TRP A 128 10.99 -12.66 35.03
N GLU A 129 9.83 -13.21 34.69
CA GLU A 129 9.12 -14.18 35.52
C GLU A 129 9.95 -15.47 35.72
N ALA A 130 10.62 -15.94 34.65
CA ALA A 130 11.54 -17.06 34.70
C ALA A 130 12.79 -16.76 35.56
N LEU A 131 13.35 -15.55 35.46
CA LEU A 131 14.45 -15.10 36.32
C LEU A 131 14.03 -15.08 37.79
N GLN A 132 12.85 -14.52 38.09
CA GLN A 132 12.30 -14.53 39.46
C GLN A 132 12.06 -15.96 39.97
N ALA A 133 11.60 -16.89 39.14
CA ALA A 133 11.42 -18.29 39.53
C ALA A 133 12.75 -18.95 39.91
N LYS A 134 13.77 -18.85 39.04
CA LYS A 134 15.13 -19.35 39.31
C LYS A 134 15.71 -18.81 40.63
N LEU A 135 15.49 -17.53 40.90
CA LEU A 135 15.96 -16.87 42.13
C LEU A 135 15.14 -17.27 43.38
N ARG A 136 13.88 -17.70 43.24
CA ARG A 136 13.09 -18.24 44.36
C ARG A 136 13.46 -19.69 44.69
N ASP A 137 13.62 -20.53 43.67
CA ASP A 137 13.70 -21.98 43.83
C ASP A 137 15.08 -22.45 44.32
N ALA A 138 16.12 -21.64 44.12
CA ALA A 138 17.51 -21.98 44.43
C ALA A 138 17.93 -21.66 45.87
N GLY A 139 17.17 -22.10 46.87
CA GLY A 139 17.64 -22.01 48.25
C GLY A 139 16.75 -22.68 49.28
N GLU A 140 17.35 -23.55 50.11
CA GLU A 140 16.73 -24.06 51.35
C GLU A 140 16.43 -22.93 52.36
N GLU A 141 17.05 -21.74 52.20
CA GLU A 141 16.81 -20.52 53.00
C GLU A 141 16.53 -19.25 52.15
N GLY A 142 16.04 -19.37 50.90
CA GLY A 142 15.47 -18.23 50.15
C GLY A 142 16.44 -17.15 49.61
N GLY A 143 17.70 -17.52 49.34
CA GLY A 143 18.79 -16.59 48.97
C GLY A 143 18.52 -15.66 47.78
N GLY A 144 18.06 -16.17 46.63
CA GLY A 144 17.84 -15.34 45.43
C GLY A 144 16.62 -14.40 45.53
N ALA A 145 15.58 -14.78 46.26
CA ALA A 145 14.48 -13.86 46.58
C ALA A 145 14.94 -12.73 47.52
N SER A 146 15.82 -13.06 48.47
CA SER A 146 16.53 -12.08 49.30
C SER A 146 17.43 -11.16 48.46
N PHE A 147 18.09 -11.67 47.41
CA PHE A 147 18.94 -10.86 46.53
C PHE A 147 18.18 -9.72 45.82
N LEU A 148 17.01 -10.00 45.22
CA LEU A 148 16.19 -8.97 44.58
C LEU A 148 15.71 -7.93 45.60
N ALA A 149 15.29 -8.37 46.78
CA ALA A 149 14.84 -7.46 47.85
C ALA A 149 15.99 -6.59 48.40
N ALA A 150 17.16 -7.18 48.67
CA ALA A 150 18.33 -6.52 49.21
C ALA A 150 18.86 -5.41 48.28
N HIS A 151 18.78 -5.62 46.96
CA HIS A 151 19.14 -4.62 45.96
C HIS A 151 17.94 -3.79 45.46
N SER A 152 16.74 -4.04 45.98
CA SER A 152 15.48 -3.41 45.54
C SER A 152 15.34 -3.46 44.01
N ILE A 153 15.49 -4.64 43.41
CA ILE A 153 15.32 -4.86 41.97
C ILE A 153 13.87 -5.26 41.70
N ASP A 154 13.19 -4.45 40.92
CA ASP A 154 11.81 -4.61 40.47
C ASP A 154 11.74 -4.71 38.94
N TRP A 155 10.52 -4.82 38.40
CA TRP A 155 10.26 -4.88 36.96
C TRP A 155 10.80 -3.65 36.21
N ASP A 156 10.55 -2.44 36.71
CA ASP A 156 10.96 -1.21 36.05
C ASP A 156 12.50 -1.08 36.01
N GLY A 157 13.18 -1.50 37.08
CA GLY A 157 14.62 -1.64 37.12
C GLY A 157 15.16 -2.67 36.12
N TYR A 158 14.58 -3.88 36.09
CA TYR A 158 14.98 -4.92 35.15
C TYR A 158 14.77 -4.50 33.69
N LEU A 159 13.59 -3.95 33.36
CA LEU A 159 13.26 -3.47 32.02
C LEU A 159 14.19 -2.33 31.58
N TRP A 160 14.53 -1.39 32.48
CA TRP A 160 15.53 -0.37 32.22
C TRP A 160 16.92 -0.97 31.93
N ALA A 161 17.35 -1.97 32.70
CA ALA A 161 18.66 -2.60 32.51
C ALA A 161 18.70 -3.41 31.20
N TYR A 162 17.61 -4.11 30.88
CA TYR A 162 17.42 -4.83 29.63
C TYR A 162 17.47 -3.89 28.42
N ALA A 163 16.69 -2.81 28.43
CA ALA A 163 16.68 -1.81 27.37
C ALA A 163 18.05 -1.10 27.25
N THR A 164 18.73 -0.86 28.36
CA THR A 164 20.12 -0.34 28.35
C THR A 164 21.05 -1.28 27.60
N LEU A 165 21.05 -2.57 27.94
CA LEU A 165 21.98 -3.51 27.32
C LEU A 165 21.60 -3.79 25.86
N LYS A 166 20.32 -3.84 25.50
CA LYS A 166 19.86 -3.97 24.10
C LYS A 166 20.18 -2.76 23.23
N SER A 167 20.09 -1.53 23.76
CA SER A 167 20.33 -0.30 23.00
C SER A 167 21.81 0.06 22.86
N ARG A 168 22.69 -0.44 23.75
CA ARG A 168 24.07 0.06 23.92
C ARG A 168 25.17 -0.99 23.91
N GLN A 169 24.86 -2.29 23.92
CA GLN A 169 25.90 -3.30 23.74
C GLN A 169 26.39 -3.32 22.29
N VAL A 170 27.69 -3.22 22.10
CA VAL A 170 28.34 -3.53 20.83
C VAL A 170 28.62 -5.02 20.74
N GLU A 171 28.38 -5.61 19.58
CA GLU A 171 28.81 -6.97 19.26
C GLU A 171 30.27 -6.96 18.82
N ALA A 172 31.11 -7.77 19.46
CA ALA A 172 32.54 -7.83 19.26
C ALA A 172 33.02 -9.29 19.21
N CYS A 173 34.20 -9.50 18.63
CA CYS A 173 34.90 -10.77 18.72
C CYS A 173 36.07 -10.60 19.70
N VAL A 174 36.03 -11.29 20.84
CA VAL A 174 37.04 -11.21 21.90
C VAL A 174 37.75 -12.56 21.96
N ARG A 175 39.03 -12.59 21.59
CA ARG A 175 39.87 -13.81 21.52
C ARG A 175 39.30 -14.90 20.60
N GLY A 176 38.60 -14.51 19.55
CA GLY A 176 37.93 -15.42 18.62
C GLY A 176 36.49 -15.80 18.99
N GLU A 177 36.00 -15.41 20.17
CA GLU A 177 34.64 -15.74 20.64
C GLU A 177 33.68 -14.52 20.51
N PRO A 178 32.43 -14.71 20.07
CA PRO A 178 31.42 -13.66 20.08
C PRO A 178 31.12 -13.15 21.49
N ALA A 179 31.21 -11.83 21.68
CA ALA A 179 30.95 -11.15 22.94
C ALA A 179 30.06 -9.92 22.73
N ARG A 180 29.30 -9.55 23.76
CA ARG A 180 28.58 -8.28 23.83
C ARG A 180 29.17 -7.42 24.93
N LEU A 181 29.57 -6.21 24.57
CA LEU A 181 30.26 -5.27 25.46
C LEU A 181 29.40 -4.00 25.59
N LEU A 182 29.01 -3.64 26.81
CA LEU A 182 28.59 -2.26 27.10
C LEU A 182 29.87 -1.50 27.48
N ALA A 183 30.34 -0.63 26.60
CA ALA A 183 31.66 0.00 26.69
C ALA A 183 31.51 1.49 27.08
N PRO A 184 32.03 1.94 28.25
CA PRO A 184 31.87 3.32 28.69
C PRO A 184 32.34 4.35 27.67
N ARG A 185 31.55 5.40 27.49
CA ARG A 185 31.70 6.47 26.50
C ARG A 185 31.49 6.02 25.05
N PHE A 186 31.92 4.82 24.67
CA PHE A 186 31.64 4.28 23.33
C PHE A 186 30.12 4.17 23.08
N ASP A 187 29.36 3.82 24.11
CA ASP A 187 27.89 3.79 24.08
C ASP A 187 27.22 5.17 23.93
N LEU A 188 27.98 6.27 23.87
CA LEU A 188 27.50 7.61 23.53
C LEU A 188 27.72 7.97 22.05
N PHE A 189 28.32 7.11 21.22
CA PHE A 189 28.35 7.34 19.78
C PHE A 189 26.95 7.10 19.19
N ASN A 190 26.38 8.14 18.57
CA ASN A 190 25.08 8.03 17.89
C ASN A 190 25.20 7.31 16.53
N HIS A 191 24.05 6.82 16.03
CA HIS A 191 23.97 6.17 14.73
C HIS A 191 23.95 7.17 13.57
N SER A 192 24.70 6.87 12.50
CA SER A 192 24.43 7.39 11.16
C SER A 192 24.26 6.23 10.17
N ASP A 193 23.20 6.26 9.37
CA ASP A 193 22.95 5.27 8.32
C ASP A 193 23.93 5.43 7.14
N ALA A 194 24.45 6.65 6.90
CA ALA A 194 25.43 6.94 5.86
C ALA A 194 26.72 6.10 5.99
N LEU A 195 27.14 5.80 7.21
CA LEU A 195 28.34 5.01 7.51
C LEU A 195 28.19 3.54 7.10
N VAL A 196 29.24 2.98 6.50
CA VAL A 196 29.27 1.56 6.12
C VAL A 196 29.24 0.69 7.38
N PRO A 197 28.30 -0.26 7.51
CA PRO A 197 28.30 -1.23 8.61
C PRO A 197 29.65 -1.90 8.84
N GLY A 198 30.06 -2.03 10.10
CA GLY A 198 31.33 -2.64 10.50
C GLY A 198 32.61 -1.81 10.22
N SER A 199 32.50 -0.59 9.66
CA SER A 199 33.69 0.23 9.33
C SER A 199 34.24 1.09 10.47
N SER A 200 33.42 1.38 11.49
CA SER A 200 33.71 2.42 12.50
C SER A 200 34.45 1.94 13.73
N HIS A 201 34.42 0.65 14.04
CA HIS A 201 34.99 0.10 15.27
C HIS A 201 35.33 -1.39 15.13
N PHE A 202 36.25 -1.86 15.97
CA PHE A 202 36.66 -3.26 16.07
C PHE A 202 37.25 -3.54 17.46
N PHE A 203 37.42 -4.81 17.80
CA PHE A 203 38.14 -5.21 19.02
C PHE A 203 39.60 -5.55 18.68
N ASP A 204 40.54 -4.90 19.38
CA ASP A 204 41.99 -5.17 19.28
C ASP A 204 42.38 -6.16 20.39
N ASP A 205 42.49 -7.44 20.04
CA ASP A 205 42.90 -8.51 20.95
C ASP A 205 44.31 -8.30 21.55
N ALA A 206 45.22 -7.65 20.83
CA ALA A 206 46.59 -7.41 21.30
C ALA A 206 46.64 -6.31 22.37
N ARG A 207 45.72 -5.32 22.29
CA ARG A 207 45.50 -4.30 23.34
C ARG A 207 44.46 -4.72 24.38
N ALA A 208 43.71 -5.80 24.12
CA ALA A 208 42.49 -6.18 24.82
C ALA A 208 41.52 -4.98 25.00
N ALA A 209 41.21 -4.30 23.90
CA ALA A 209 40.43 -3.06 23.91
C ALA A 209 39.49 -2.93 22.71
N LEU A 210 38.32 -2.33 22.92
CA LEU A 210 37.45 -1.84 21.85
C LEU A 210 38.03 -0.54 21.28
N VAL A 211 38.19 -0.46 19.97
CA VAL A 211 38.79 0.68 19.26
C VAL A 211 37.77 1.25 18.28
N CYS A 212 37.46 2.55 18.41
CA CYS A 212 36.67 3.31 17.44
C CYS A 212 37.61 4.20 16.60
N ARG A 213 37.37 4.28 15.30
CA ARG A 213 38.17 5.09 14.37
C ARG A 213 37.30 6.03 13.54
N ALA A 214 37.88 7.18 13.19
CA ALA A 214 37.27 8.12 12.27
C ALA A 214 37.20 7.48 10.86
N THR A 215 35.99 7.33 10.33
CA THR A 215 35.75 6.79 8.97
C THR A 215 35.87 7.84 7.88
N HIS A 216 35.96 9.11 8.26
CA HIS A 216 36.16 10.29 7.43
C HIS A 216 36.76 11.41 8.31
N PRO A 217 37.26 12.51 7.72
CA PRO A 217 37.74 13.66 8.50
C PRO A 217 36.58 14.37 9.23
N HIS A 218 36.82 14.81 10.46
CA HIS A 218 35.88 15.59 11.28
C HIS A 218 36.50 16.93 11.70
N ALA A 219 35.70 17.99 11.75
CA ALA A 219 36.09 19.27 12.34
C ALA A 219 35.96 19.26 13.88
N LYS A 220 36.68 20.18 14.55
CA LYS A 220 36.47 20.42 15.99
C LYS A 220 35.01 20.77 16.30
N GLY A 221 34.42 20.06 17.27
CA GLY A 221 33.04 20.20 17.73
C GLY A 221 32.01 19.43 16.91
N GLU A 222 32.43 18.81 15.80
CA GLU A 222 31.57 17.96 14.97
C GLU A 222 31.24 16.65 15.70
N GLN A 223 30.00 16.17 15.57
CA GLN A 223 29.59 14.88 16.12
C GLN A 223 30.23 13.73 15.35
N ALA A 224 30.96 12.88 16.06
CA ALA A 224 31.41 11.60 15.54
C ALA A 224 30.27 10.56 15.67
N PHE A 225 30.03 9.80 14.60
CA PHE A 225 28.98 8.79 14.52
C PHE A 225 29.58 7.39 14.33
N ILE A 226 28.80 6.36 14.66
CA ILE A 226 29.08 4.97 14.27
C ILE A 226 27.91 4.37 13.47
N SER A 227 28.16 3.25 12.80
CA SER A 227 27.09 2.46 12.19
C SER A 227 26.60 1.41 13.17
N TYR A 228 25.28 1.32 13.39
CA TYR A 228 24.61 0.28 14.19
C TYR A 228 24.26 -0.95 13.31
N GLY A 229 24.81 -1.06 12.10
CA GLY A 229 24.46 -2.09 11.12
C GLY A 229 23.41 -1.61 10.12
N THR A 230 22.66 -2.55 9.57
CA THR A 230 21.61 -2.35 8.55
C THR A 230 20.22 -2.26 9.19
N ALA A 231 20.09 -1.48 10.27
CA ALA A 231 18.86 -1.40 11.06
C ALA A 231 17.78 -0.54 10.39
N SER A 232 16.55 -1.04 10.30
CA SER A 232 15.39 -0.28 9.82
C SER A 232 14.87 0.68 10.89
N ASN A 233 14.00 1.62 10.52
CA ASN A 233 13.44 2.56 11.49
C ASN A 233 12.63 1.85 12.58
N GLY A 234 11.94 0.76 12.25
CA GLY A 234 11.21 -0.03 13.24
C GLY A 234 12.12 -0.78 14.22
N SER A 235 13.28 -1.29 13.78
CA SER A 235 14.23 -1.93 14.71
C SER A 235 15.03 -0.92 15.54
N LEU A 236 15.36 0.25 14.97
CA LEU A 236 15.92 1.39 15.71
C LEU A 236 14.94 1.92 16.77
N LEU A 237 13.64 1.99 16.45
CA LEU A 237 12.61 2.39 17.42
C LEU A 237 12.47 1.33 18.52
N LEU A 238 12.34 0.06 18.17
CA LEU A 238 12.17 -1.03 19.13
C LEU A 238 13.36 -1.16 20.08
N GLY A 239 14.59 -1.17 19.54
CA GLY A 239 15.81 -1.37 20.32
C GLY A 239 16.38 -0.10 20.96
N GLY A 240 16.44 1.00 20.21
CA GLY A 240 17.09 2.25 20.61
C GLY A 240 16.16 3.40 21.02
N GLY A 241 14.86 3.33 20.68
CA GLY A 241 13.90 4.40 20.96
C GLY A 241 14.03 5.63 20.05
N PHE A 242 14.49 5.47 18.81
CA PHE A 242 14.56 6.57 17.84
C PHE A 242 14.27 6.12 16.41
N VAL A 243 13.92 7.08 15.56
CA VAL A 243 13.63 6.89 14.13
C VAL A 243 14.46 7.90 13.34
N LEU A 244 15.06 7.48 12.22
CA LEU A 244 15.75 8.38 11.31
C LEU A 244 14.77 8.90 10.24
N ARG A 245 14.80 10.21 9.98
CA ARG A 245 13.95 10.88 8.97
C ARG A 245 14.16 10.35 7.55
N SER A 246 15.38 9.88 7.28
CA SER A 246 15.78 9.15 6.09
C SER A 246 16.70 8.03 6.55
N ASN A 247 16.42 6.80 6.12
CA ASN A 247 17.23 5.63 6.45
C ASN A 247 17.29 4.71 5.23
N ARG A 248 18.47 4.55 4.63
CA ARG A 248 18.66 3.69 3.45
C ARG A 248 18.41 2.20 3.70
N PHE A 249 18.37 1.79 4.97
CA PHE A 249 18.09 0.42 5.41
C PHE A 249 16.64 0.23 5.89
N ASP A 250 15.76 1.21 5.73
CA ASP A 250 14.35 1.07 6.10
C ASP A 250 13.56 0.22 5.10
N PHE A 251 12.63 -0.58 5.60
CA PHE A 251 11.88 -1.53 4.79
C PHE A 251 10.48 -1.84 5.31
N VAL A 252 9.62 -2.32 4.40
CA VAL A 252 8.36 -3.02 4.73
C VAL A 252 8.45 -4.47 4.26
N GLU A 253 8.00 -5.43 5.07
CA GLU A 253 8.05 -6.84 4.70
C GLU A 253 6.82 -7.28 3.88
N VAL A 254 7.05 -8.19 2.93
CA VAL A 254 6.03 -8.98 2.25
C VAL A 254 6.41 -10.45 2.40
N LEU A 255 5.61 -11.21 3.15
CA LEU A 255 5.73 -12.66 3.23
C LEU A 255 4.85 -13.30 2.15
N LEU A 256 5.44 -14.19 1.36
CA LEU A 256 4.73 -15.06 0.42
C LEU A 256 4.76 -16.49 0.93
N THR A 257 3.57 -17.02 1.19
CA THR A 257 3.33 -18.40 1.63
C THR A 257 2.63 -19.16 0.52
N SER A 258 3.17 -20.29 0.10
CA SER A 258 2.47 -21.26 -0.75
C SER A 258 2.79 -22.68 -0.32
N GLU A 259 1.97 -23.62 -0.78
CA GLU A 259 2.41 -25.00 -0.95
C GLU A 259 3.41 -25.07 -2.10
N CYS A 260 4.47 -25.88 -1.95
CA CYS A 260 5.49 -26.10 -2.96
C CYS A 260 5.60 -27.60 -3.27
N ASP A 261 5.70 -27.92 -4.56
CA ASP A 261 5.98 -29.27 -5.05
C ASP A 261 7.45 -29.44 -5.46
N ALA A 262 7.88 -30.69 -5.67
CA ALA A 262 9.24 -30.99 -6.11
C ALA A 262 9.63 -30.36 -7.47
N PRO A 263 8.75 -30.22 -8.48
CA PRO A 263 9.06 -29.50 -9.72
C PRO A 263 9.34 -27.99 -9.56
N ARG A 264 8.63 -27.30 -8.65
CA ARG A 264 8.77 -25.84 -8.44
C ARG A 264 9.89 -25.47 -7.49
N LEU A 265 10.22 -26.33 -6.50
CA LEU A 265 11.23 -26.04 -5.49
C LEU A 265 12.60 -25.60 -6.07
N PRO A 266 13.21 -26.29 -7.05
CA PRO A 266 14.47 -25.84 -7.67
C PRO A 266 14.34 -24.48 -8.36
N LEU A 267 13.18 -24.19 -8.96
CA LEU A 267 12.95 -22.90 -9.62
C LEU A 267 12.85 -21.77 -8.60
N TYR A 268 12.18 -21.98 -7.46
CA TYR A 268 12.13 -20.99 -6.39
C TYR A 268 13.50 -20.76 -5.74
N MET A 269 14.26 -21.84 -5.49
CA MET A 269 15.61 -21.74 -4.90
C MET A 269 16.58 -20.99 -5.83
N MET A 270 16.56 -21.26 -7.13
CA MET A 270 17.43 -20.58 -8.10
C MET A 270 16.92 -19.17 -8.48
N ALA A 271 15.64 -18.88 -8.30
CA ALA A 271 15.07 -17.54 -8.48
C ALA A 271 15.31 -16.58 -7.29
N ALA A 272 15.86 -17.08 -6.18
CA ALA A 272 16.33 -16.23 -5.09
C ALA A 272 17.47 -15.31 -5.57
N PRO A 273 17.63 -14.10 -4.98
CA PRO A 273 18.77 -13.25 -5.25
C PRO A 273 20.02 -13.79 -4.56
N ASP A 274 21.18 -13.34 -5.04
CA ASP A 274 22.46 -13.63 -4.40
C ASP A 274 22.52 -13.01 -3.00
N VAL A 275 23.22 -13.67 -2.08
CA VAL A 275 23.40 -13.15 -0.70
C VAL A 275 24.23 -11.86 -0.79
N PRO A 276 23.71 -10.70 -0.34
CA PRO A 276 24.45 -9.45 -0.42
C PRO A 276 25.61 -9.42 0.58
N PRO A 277 26.57 -8.49 0.42
CA PRO A 277 27.61 -8.27 1.42
C PRO A 277 27.04 -8.00 2.80
N MET A 278 27.77 -8.37 3.87
CA MET A 278 27.35 -8.16 5.28
C MET A 278 27.08 -6.70 5.67
N HIS A 279 27.39 -5.73 4.80
CA HIS A 279 27.16 -4.30 4.99
C HIS A 279 26.00 -3.72 4.17
N GLU A 280 25.27 -4.58 3.44
CA GLU A 280 24.05 -4.25 2.70
C GLU A 280 22.84 -4.95 3.32
N LEU A 281 21.64 -4.38 3.15
CA LEU A 281 20.40 -4.97 3.66
C LEU A 281 20.01 -6.20 2.83
N ALA A 282 19.83 -7.35 3.48
CA ALA A 282 19.28 -8.55 2.86
C ALA A 282 17.79 -8.36 2.50
N GLN A 283 17.49 -8.18 1.21
CA GLN A 283 16.13 -7.98 0.71
C GLN A 283 15.28 -9.27 0.61
N PHE A 284 15.88 -10.43 0.84
CA PHE A 284 15.23 -11.73 0.69
C PHE A 284 15.67 -12.71 1.77
N GLU A 285 14.75 -13.58 2.19
CA GLU A 285 15.02 -14.63 3.18
C GLU A 285 14.07 -15.82 2.97
N PHE A 286 14.61 -17.05 3.03
CA PHE A 286 13.80 -18.26 3.15
C PHE A 286 13.38 -18.44 4.62
N VAL A 287 12.09 -18.33 4.91
CA VAL A 287 11.54 -18.45 6.27
C VAL A 287 11.11 -19.89 6.55
N THR A 288 10.66 -20.62 5.53
CA THR A 288 10.27 -22.03 5.64
C THR A 288 10.56 -22.73 4.32
N LEU A 289 11.20 -23.90 4.41
CA LEU A 289 11.56 -24.75 3.28
C LEU A 289 10.98 -26.16 3.52
N PRO A 290 10.49 -26.84 2.47
CA PRO A 290 10.23 -28.27 2.51
C PRO A 290 11.44 -29.06 3.01
N THR A 291 11.18 -30.07 3.82
CA THR A 291 12.20 -31.03 4.26
C THR A 291 12.56 -32.01 3.14
N ASP A 292 13.77 -32.60 3.22
CA ASP A 292 14.21 -33.62 2.26
C ASP A 292 13.25 -34.82 2.18
N GLU A 293 12.56 -35.14 3.29
CA GLU A 293 11.56 -36.22 3.37
C GLU A 293 10.29 -35.87 2.59
N GLU A 294 9.72 -34.68 2.81
CA GLU A 294 8.53 -34.22 2.06
C GLU A 294 8.78 -34.15 0.55
N VAL A 295 9.97 -33.69 0.15
CA VAL A 295 10.40 -33.64 -1.25
C VAL A 295 10.58 -35.03 -1.83
N ALA A 296 11.18 -35.97 -1.09
CA ALA A 296 11.40 -37.34 -1.53
C ALA A 296 10.08 -38.14 -1.67
N GLU A 297 9.10 -37.88 -0.80
CA GLU A 297 7.75 -38.44 -0.89
C GLU A 297 6.89 -37.82 -2.01
N GLY A 298 7.36 -36.74 -2.64
CA GLY A 298 6.64 -36.01 -3.69
C GLY A 298 5.40 -35.27 -3.18
N LYS A 299 5.36 -34.94 -1.89
CA LYS A 299 4.27 -34.18 -1.27
C LYS A 299 4.39 -32.69 -1.62
N THR A 300 3.26 -32.00 -1.56
CA THR A 300 3.25 -30.54 -1.42
C THR A 300 3.56 -30.18 0.03
N ALA A 301 4.46 -29.23 0.25
CA ALA A 301 4.85 -28.79 1.58
C ALA A 301 4.94 -27.25 1.69
N PRO A 302 4.80 -26.67 2.90
CA PRO A 302 4.85 -25.22 3.10
C PRO A 302 6.19 -24.61 2.69
N PHE A 303 6.12 -23.56 1.86
CA PHE A 303 7.27 -22.78 1.42
C PHE A 303 7.00 -21.30 1.64
N VAL A 304 7.79 -20.67 2.52
CA VAL A 304 7.60 -19.27 2.92
C VAL A 304 8.86 -18.47 2.60
N THR A 305 8.68 -17.40 1.83
CA THR A 305 9.75 -16.43 1.53
C THR A 305 9.35 -15.05 2.02
N ARG A 306 10.26 -14.37 2.70
CA ARG A 306 10.16 -12.96 3.09
C ARG A 306 10.91 -12.12 2.07
N HIS A 307 10.28 -11.04 1.61
CA HIS A 307 10.86 -10.02 0.74
C HIS A 307 10.76 -8.67 1.45
N ARG A 308 11.83 -7.88 1.44
CA ARG A 308 11.89 -6.55 2.06
C ARG A 308 11.87 -5.48 0.97
N LEU A 309 10.80 -4.70 0.94
CA LEU A 309 10.60 -3.60 0.01
C LEU A 309 11.28 -2.37 0.62
N THR A 310 12.01 -1.61 -0.18
CA THR A 310 12.82 -0.45 0.26
C THR A 310 12.55 0.75 -0.66
N LEU A 311 12.93 1.97 -0.28
CA LEU A 311 12.84 3.12 -1.20
C LEU A 311 13.74 2.96 -2.44
N GLU A 312 14.90 2.32 -2.30
CA GLU A 312 15.83 2.09 -3.42
C GLU A 312 15.38 0.95 -4.36
N ARG A 313 14.75 -0.09 -3.81
CA ARG A 313 14.16 -1.19 -4.59
C ARG A 313 12.75 -1.49 -4.05
N PRO A 314 11.73 -0.76 -4.54
CA PRO A 314 10.36 -0.90 -4.06
C PRO A 314 9.70 -2.23 -4.48
N VAL A 315 10.08 -2.81 -5.62
CA VAL A 315 9.60 -4.14 -6.05
C VAL A 315 10.77 -5.05 -6.43
N PRO A 316 11.35 -5.81 -5.47
CA PRO A 316 12.47 -6.70 -5.73
C PRO A 316 12.20 -7.71 -6.87
N SER A 317 13.17 -7.93 -7.76
CA SER A 317 13.01 -8.88 -8.88
C SER A 317 12.79 -10.32 -8.41
N SER A 318 13.29 -10.69 -7.22
CA SER A 318 13.01 -11.96 -6.55
C SER A 318 11.54 -12.11 -6.14
N LEU A 319 10.88 -11.02 -5.72
CA LEU A 319 9.46 -10.99 -5.37
C LEU A 319 8.61 -11.24 -6.62
N VAL A 320 8.94 -10.54 -7.72
CA VAL A 320 8.31 -10.73 -9.03
C VAL A 320 8.51 -12.16 -9.52
N ALA A 321 9.74 -12.67 -9.50
CA ALA A 321 10.06 -14.04 -9.95
C ALA A 321 9.30 -15.09 -9.15
N ARG A 322 9.24 -14.93 -7.81
CA ARG A 322 8.50 -15.82 -6.93
C ARG A 322 7.02 -15.86 -7.27
N VAL A 323 6.36 -14.70 -7.47
CA VAL A 323 4.93 -14.66 -7.86
C VAL A 323 4.72 -15.17 -9.29
N ARG A 324 5.61 -14.83 -10.24
CA ARG A 324 5.52 -15.35 -11.62
C ARG A 324 5.47 -16.88 -11.62
N LEU A 325 6.37 -17.53 -10.88
CA LEU A 325 6.46 -18.99 -10.80
C LEU A 325 5.30 -19.59 -9.98
N ASP A 326 4.94 -18.98 -8.85
CA ASP A 326 3.81 -19.38 -8.00
C ASP A 326 2.50 -19.48 -8.79
N ARG A 327 2.29 -18.49 -9.65
CA ARG A 327 1.05 -18.33 -10.39
C ARG A 327 1.03 -19.12 -11.68
N MET A 328 2.03 -19.93 -12.07
CA MET A 328 1.90 -20.77 -13.27
C MET A 328 1.09 -22.03 -13.02
N SER A 329 0.17 -22.37 -13.93
CA SER A 329 -0.33 -23.74 -14.06
C SER A 329 0.79 -24.68 -14.53
N ASP A 330 0.64 -26.00 -14.34
CA ASP A 330 1.66 -26.96 -14.78
C ASP A 330 1.87 -26.95 -16.30
N GLU A 331 0.80 -26.72 -17.07
CA GLU A 331 0.85 -26.60 -18.52
C GLU A 331 1.65 -25.36 -18.96
N GLU A 332 1.46 -24.24 -18.27
CA GLU A 332 2.19 -22.99 -18.52
C GLU A 332 3.63 -23.07 -18.05
N LEU A 333 3.89 -23.72 -16.91
CA LEU A 333 5.25 -23.96 -16.42
C LEU A 333 6.04 -24.75 -17.47
N GLN A 334 5.47 -25.84 -18.01
CA GLN A 334 6.07 -26.61 -19.10
C GLN A 334 6.19 -25.81 -20.41
N LEU A 335 5.20 -24.96 -20.74
CA LEU A 335 5.28 -24.09 -21.92
C LEU A 335 6.43 -23.07 -21.78
N GLN A 336 6.58 -22.45 -20.62
CA GLN A 336 7.61 -21.43 -20.37
C GLN A 336 8.99 -22.04 -20.20
N GLN A 337 9.13 -23.22 -19.58
CA GLN A 337 10.36 -24.00 -19.60
C GLN A 337 10.84 -24.28 -21.03
N ARG A 338 9.94 -24.71 -21.93
CA ARG A 338 10.25 -24.93 -23.36
C ARG A 338 10.61 -23.64 -24.10
N ARG A 339 9.94 -22.52 -23.80
CA ARG A 339 10.25 -21.20 -24.40
C ARG A 339 11.63 -20.68 -23.94
N ALA A 340 11.91 -20.72 -22.64
CA ALA A 340 13.18 -20.32 -22.05
C ALA A 340 14.34 -21.17 -22.61
N ALA A 341 14.19 -22.51 -22.61
CA ALA A 341 15.18 -23.42 -23.19
C ALA A 341 15.45 -23.14 -24.68
N LYS A 342 14.43 -22.77 -25.46
CA LYS A 342 14.60 -22.36 -26.87
C LYS A 342 15.34 -21.01 -27.01
N ALA A 343 15.21 -20.13 -26.03
CA ALA A 343 15.96 -18.87 -25.95
C ALA A 343 17.38 -19.03 -25.36
N GLY A 344 17.75 -20.23 -24.91
CA GLY A 344 19.07 -20.52 -24.33
C GLY A 344 19.22 -20.14 -22.86
N VAL A 345 18.13 -19.82 -22.16
CA VAL A 345 18.13 -19.43 -20.73
C VAL A 345 17.27 -20.38 -19.89
N PRO A 346 17.62 -20.66 -18.63
CA PRO A 346 16.76 -21.42 -17.73
C PRO A 346 15.55 -20.59 -17.25
N LEU A 347 14.45 -21.26 -16.88
CA LEU A 347 13.20 -20.57 -16.54
C LEU A 347 13.33 -19.66 -15.30
N TRP A 348 14.11 -20.05 -14.28
CA TRP A 348 14.28 -19.22 -13.07
C TRP A 348 14.99 -17.89 -13.38
N GLU A 349 15.94 -17.89 -14.32
CA GLU A 349 16.66 -16.69 -14.76
C GLU A 349 15.73 -15.78 -15.58
N ALA A 350 15.00 -16.37 -16.52
CA ALA A 350 13.97 -15.67 -17.27
C ALA A 350 12.84 -15.12 -16.36
N ALA A 351 12.52 -15.80 -15.25
CA ALA A 351 11.56 -15.33 -14.26
C ALA A 351 12.11 -14.19 -13.38
N ARG A 352 13.43 -14.09 -13.15
CA ARG A 352 14.10 -12.94 -12.49
C ARG A 352 14.28 -11.74 -13.44
N GLY A 353 14.35 -11.96 -14.75
CA GLY A 353 14.57 -10.90 -15.75
C GLY A 353 13.43 -9.88 -15.83
N GLU A 354 13.72 -8.68 -16.33
CA GLU A 354 12.70 -7.61 -16.44
C GLU A 354 11.59 -7.96 -17.44
N ALA A 355 11.93 -8.64 -18.54
CA ALA A 355 11.00 -8.97 -19.62
C ALA A 355 9.89 -9.95 -19.17
N PRO A 356 8.63 -9.74 -19.60
CA PRO A 356 7.52 -10.65 -19.28
C PRO A 356 7.64 -11.99 -19.99
N LEU A 357 7.32 -13.08 -19.29
CA LEU A 357 7.29 -14.44 -19.86
C LEU A 357 6.05 -14.68 -20.75
N ASP A 358 4.93 -14.04 -20.41
CA ASP A 358 3.71 -13.92 -21.20
C ASP A 358 2.99 -12.65 -20.73
N PRO A 359 2.56 -11.72 -21.61
CA PRO A 359 1.99 -10.45 -21.18
C PRO A 359 0.75 -10.57 -20.27
N LEU A 360 -0.09 -11.59 -20.48
CA LEU A 360 -1.29 -11.78 -19.66
C LEU A 360 -0.96 -12.39 -18.29
N HIS A 361 0.05 -13.27 -18.24
CA HIS A 361 0.61 -13.79 -16.99
C HIS A 361 1.30 -12.69 -16.15
N GLU A 362 1.96 -11.75 -16.82
CA GLU A 362 2.59 -10.60 -16.17
C GLU A 362 1.56 -9.65 -15.57
N VAL A 363 0.46 -9.36 -16.29
CA VAL A 363 -0.68 -8.57 -15.77
C VAL A 363 -1.23 -9.18 -14.48
N ILE A 364 -1.40 -10.50 -14.41
CA ILE A 364 -1.85 -11.20 -13.20
C ILE A 364 -0.80 -11.11 -12.08
N THR A 365 0.49 -11.26 -12.42
CA THR A 365 1.58 -11.22 -11.45
C THR A 365 1.68 -9.84 -10.79
N LEU A 366 1.71 -8.77 -11.59
CA LEU A 366 1.81 -7.40 -11.11
C LEU A 366 0.52 -6.95 -10.42
N GLY A 367 -0.64 -7.31 -10.96
CA GLY A 367 -1.93 -7.04 -10.32
C GLY A 367 -2.08 -7.68 -8.95
N ALA A 368 -1.62 -8.93 -8.78
CA ALA A 368 -1.60 -9.61 -7.48
C ALA A 368 -0.64 -8.93 -6.49
N LEU A 369 0.57 -8.55 -6.92
CA LEU A 369 1.50 -7.79 -6.07
C LEU A 369 0.94 -6.42 -5.66
N ARG A 370 0.31 -5.71 -6.60
CA ARG A 370 -0.34 -4.41 -6.37
C ARG A 370 -1.43 -4.54 -5.30
N SER A 371 -2.24 -5.61 -5.39
CA SER A 371 -3.26 -5.96 -4.40
C SER A 371 -2.70 -6.05 -2.97
N VAL A 372 -1.51 -6.65 -2.80
CA VAL A 372 -0.85 -6.83 -1.50
C VAL A 372 -0.32 -5.52 -0.94
N VAL A 373 0.35 -4.70 -1.77
CA VAL A 373 0.85 -3.37 -1.37
C VAL A 373 -0.32 -2.46 -0.97
N GLU A 374 -1.43 -2.54 -1.68
CA GLU A 374 -2.63 -1.73 -1.44
C GLU A 374 -3.41 -2.15 -0.19
N ALA A 375 -3.48 -3.46 0.08
CA ALA A 375 -4.00 -3.97 1.34
C ALA A 375 -3.15 -3.49 2.54
N LYS A 376 -1.81 -3.45 2.39
CA LYS A 376 -0.91 -2.89 3.40
C LYS A 376 -1.10 -1.39 3.60
N LEU A 377 -1.23 -0.59 2.53
CA LEU A 377 -1.53 0.85 2.64
C LEU A 377 -2.86 1.13 3.34
N ARG A 378 -3.92 0.38 3.00
CA ARG A 378 -5.23 0.46 3.69
C ARG A 378 -5.20 0.04 5.15
N GLY A 379 -4.16 -0.66 5.60
CA GLY A 379 -3.98 -1.03 7.01
C GLY A 379 -3.64 0.15 7.92
N TYR A 380 -3.18 1.28 7.36
CA TYR A 380 -2.90 2.50 8.13
C TYR A 380 -4.16 3.38 8.24
N PRO A 381 -4.42 3.98 9.41
CA PRO A 381 -5.59 4.84 9.62
C PRO A 381 -5.46 6.22 8.96
N THR A 382 -4.26 6.60 8.52
CA THR A 382 -3.92 7.92 7.97
C THR A 382 -3.23 7.84 6.62
N THR A 383 -3.40 8.89 5.80
CA THR A 383 -2.70 9.05 4.52
C THR A 383 -1.35 9.74 4.72
N VAL A 384 -0.43 9.62 3.76
CA VAL A 384 0.86 10.34 3.78
C VAL A 384 0.67 11.86 3.90
N SER A 385 -0.30 12.44 3.18
CA SER A 385 -0.60 13.88 3.28
C SER A 385 -1.06 14.30 4.68
N ALA A 386 -1.89 13.47 5.34
CA ALA A 386 -2.35 13.76 6.70
C ALA A 386 -1.21 13.64 7.73
N ASP A 387 -0.32 12.67 7.55
CA ASP A 387 0.87 12.50 8.39
C ASP A 387 1.89 13.62 8.21
N GLU A 388 2.10 14.10 6.98
CA GLU A 388 2.98 15.23 6.68
C GLU A 388 2.43 16.53 7.29
N GLU A 389 1.13 16.80 7.16
CA GLU A 389 0.49 17.92 7.87
C GLU A 389 0.59 17.82 9.39
N MET A 390 0.49 16.61 9.96
CA MET A 390 0.63 16.40 11.40
C MET A 390 2.08 16.59 11.86
N LEU A 391 3.05 16.13 11.07
CA LEU A 391 4.48 16.29 11.34
C LEU A 391 4.87 17.77 11.36
N GLU A 392 4.41 18.56 10.37
CA GLU A 392 4.66 20.01 10.33
C GLU A 392 4.10 20.73 11.58
N ARG A 393 2.94 20.31 12.09
CA ARG A 393 2.33 20.88 13.31
C ARG A 393 3.18 20.56 14.55
N LEU A 394 3.53 19.30 14.75
CA LEU A 394 4.36 18.86 15.88
C LEU A 394 5.74 19.54 15.87
N GLU A 395 6.36 19.71 14.70
CA GLU A 395 7.65 20.41 14.57
C GLU A 395 7.56 21.92 14.84
N HIS A 396 6.39 22.54 14.65
CA HIS A 396 6.17 23.93 15.07
C HIS A 396 5.93 24.05 16.57
N GLU A 397 5.33 23.04 17.20
CA GLU A 397 5.10 22.97 18.65
C GLU A 397 6.38 22.65 19.45
N GLU A 398 7.30 21.85 18.91
CA GLU A 398 8.60 21.54 19.56
C GLU A 398 9.64 22.68 19.47
N ARG A 399 9.43 23.74 18.68
CA ARG A 399 10.38 24.86 18.60
C ARG A 399 10.37 25.68 19.90
N PRO A 400 11.46 25.73 20.68
CA PRO A 400 11.50 26.53 21.91
C PRO A 400 11.42 28.03 21.59
N PRO A 401 10.77 28.84 22.45
CA PRO A 401 10.78 30.29 22.29
C PRO A 401 12.22 30.83 22.35
N THR A 402 12.50 31.82 21.50
CA THR A 402 13.85 32.35 21.35
C THR A 402 14.32 33.08 22.61
N GLN A 403 15.53 32.74 23.06
CA GLN A 403 16.28 33.32 24.19
C GLN A 403 15.77 32.99 25.61
N GLY A 404 16.32 31.92 26.19
CA GLY A 404 16.31 31.62 27.62
C GLY A 404 17.47 30.68 27.98
N SER A 405 18.08 30.86 29.15
CA SER A 405 19.25 30.10 29.61
C SER A 405 18.97 28.59 29.68
N LEU A 406 19.72 27.78 28.92
CA LEU A 406 19.74 26.31 29.06
C LEU A 406 20.53 25.92 30.33
N THR A 407 19.85 26.00 31.47
CA THR A 407 20.34 25.52 32.77
C THR A 407 19.21 24.79 33.47
N ASP A 408 19.51 23.59 33.94
CA ASP A 408 18.62 22.57 34.50
C ASP A 408 17.65 21.92 33.50
N ALA A 409 18.03 20.71 33.06
CA ALA A 409 17.13 19.71 32.52
C ALA A 409 16.16 19.24 33.63
N GLN A 410 15.10 20.03 33.83
CA GLN A 410 14.00 19.68 34.71
C GLN A 410 13.31 18.41 34.22
N SER A 411 12.71 17.68 35.15
CA SER A 411 11.95 16.45 34.89
C SER A 411 11.06 16.57 33.66
N THR A 412 11.29 15.74 32.64
CA THR A 412 10.39 15.62 31.48
C THR A 412 9.00 15.27 31.97
N GLU A 413 8.06 16.22 31.85
CA GLU A 413 6.67 15.98 32.22
C GLU A 413 6.10 14.84 31.37
N PRO A 414 5.16 14.03 31.91
CA PRO A 414 4.56 12.92 31.16
C PRO A 414 3.96 13.32 29.79
N SER A 415 3.48 14.57 29.69
CA SER A 415 3.00 15.21 28.47
C SER A 415 4.06 15.24 27.35
N VAL A 416 5.27 15.75 27.65
CA VAL A 416 6.36 15.92 26.68
C VAL A 416 6.87 14.58 26.17
N THR A 417 7.05 13.61 27.07
CA THR A 417 7.45 12.24 26.70
C THR A 417 6.41 11.60 25.76
N SER A 418 5.12 11.81 26.01
CA SER A 418 4.07 11.25 25.15
C SER A 418 4.02 11.91 23.77
N SER A 419 4.21 13.24 23.69
CA SER A 419 4.34 13.94 22.40
C SER A 419 5.50 13.41 21.56
N ARG A 420 6.68 13.20 22.18
CA ARG A 420 7.85 12.65 21.50
C ARG A 420 7.63 11.23 20.98
N ARG A 421 6.96 10.37 21.74
CA ARG A 421 6.61 9.00 21.31
C ARG A 421 5.62 9.00 20.14
N LYS A 422 4.63 9.90 20.18
CA LYS A 422 3.68 10.11 19.06
C LYS A 422 4.39 10.60 17.79
N LEU A 423 5.40 11.47 17.92
CA LEU A 423 6.26 11.89 16.81
C LEU A 423 7.10 10.72 16.24
N LEU A 424 7.67 9.86 17.08
CA LEU A 424 8.41 8.67 16.64
C LEU A 424 7.52 7.66 15.90
N ALA A 425 6.31 7.41 16.40
CA ALA A 425 5.32 6.57 15.73
C ALA A 425 4.94 7.13 14.35
N LEU A 426 4.66 8.44 14.29
CA LEU A 426 4.33 9.15 13.07
C LEU A 426 5.45 9.04 12.02
N LEU A 427 6.72 9.26 12.41
CA LEU A 427 7.86 9.16 11.51
C LEU A 427 8.04 7.74 10.94
N LEU A 428 7.86 6.69 11.76
CA LEU A 428 7.91 5.30 11.31
C LEU A 428 6.77 4.98 10.34
N CYS A 429 5.53 5.24 10.72
CA CYS A 429 4.38 4.94 9.87
C CYS A 429 4.37 5.78 8.58
N LEU A 430 5.00 6.96 8.58
CA LEU A 430 5.22 7.78 7.38
C LEU A 430 6.29 7.17 6.45
N SER A 431 7.42 6.67 6.98
CA SER A 431 8.46 6.04 6.16
C SER A 431 7.96 4.72 5.53
N GLU A 432 7.23 3.90 6.30
CA GLU A 432 6.60 2.67 5.81
C GLU A 432 5.59 2.96 4.68
N LYS A 433 4.71 3.95 4.84
CA LYS A 433 3.77 4.36 3.79
C LYS A 433 4.48 4.91 2.54
N ARG A 434 5.58 5.65 2.68
CA ARG A 434 6.39 6.13 1.54
C ARG A 434 7.01 4.98 0.75
N ILE A 435 7.52 3.94 1.43
CA ILE A 435 8.01 2.70 0.78
C ILE A 435 6.89 2.01 0.00
N LEU A 436 5.71 1.86 0.61
CA LEU A 436 4.57 1.22 -0.04
C LEU A 436 4.04 2.03 -1.25
N LEU A 437 4.01 3.37 -1.18
CA LEU A 437 3.65 4.21 -2.33
C LEU A 437 4.69 4.12 -3.46
N ALA A 438 5.99 4.05 -3.14
CA ALA A 438 7.03 3.81 -4.15
C ALA A 438 6.84 2.44 -4.84
N ALA A 439 6.46 1.41 -4.08
CA ALA A 439 6.16 0.09 -4.61
C ALA A 439 4.90 0.09 -5.50
N MET A 440 3.86 0.83 -5.10
CA MET A 440 2.66 1.04 -5.91
C MET A 440 3.01 1.68 -7.26
N ALA A 441 3.77 2.78 -7.23
CA ALA A 441 4.16 3.51 -8.42
C ALA A 441 5.01 2.67 -9.39
N GLU A 442 5.93 1.83 -8.88
CA GLU A 442 6.72 0.91 -9.72
C GLU A 442 5.84 -0.20 -10.32
N LEU A 443 4.93 -0.79 -9.54
CA LEU A 443 4.00 -1.81 -10.04
C LEU A 443 3.09 -1.25 -11.13
N ASP A 444 2.54 -0.04 -10.95
CA ASP A 444 1.72 0.65 -11.94
C ASP A 444 2.51 1.04 -13.19
N ALA A 445 3.74 1.52 -13.04
CA ALA A 445 4.63 1.84 -14.16
C ALA A 445 4.93 0.62 -15.03
N ARG A 446 4.90 -0.59 -14.46
CA ARG A 446 5.12 -1.87 -15.15
C ARG A 446 3.82 -2.51 -15.66
N LEU A 447 2.73 -2.39 -14.92
CA LEU A 447 1.41 -2.97 -15.26
C LEU A 447 0.73 -2.22 -16.41
N HIS A 448 0.69 -0.89 -16.36
CA HIS A 448 -0.05 -0.08 -17.34
C HIS A 448 0.44 -0.25 -18.81
N PRO A 449 1.76 -0.35 -19.10
CA PRO A 449 2.23 -0.61 -20.46
C PRO A 449 1.76 -1.94 -21.06
N LEU A 450 1.73 -3.02 -20.26
CA LEU A 450 1.34 -4.37 -20.72
C LEU A 450 -0.14 -4.41 -21.14
N VAL A 451 -0.99 -3.76 -20.35
CA VAL A 451 -2.42 -3.60 -20.63
C VAL A 451 -2.62 -2.81 -21.92
N ARG A 452 -1.90 -1.69 -22.07
CA ARG A 452 -1.91 -0.87 -23.30
C ARG A 452 -1.44 -1.67 -24.53
N GLU A 453 -0.42 -2.51 -24.41
CA GLU A 453 0.06 -3.36 -25.52
C GLU A 453 -1.00 -4.38 -25.97
N LEU A 454 -1.62 -5.08 -25.01
CA LEU A 454 -2.69 -6.05 -25.29
C LEU A 454 -3.86 -5.41 -26.05
N LEU A 455 -4.21 -4.17 -25.71
CA LEU A 455 -5.29 -3.41 -26.35
C LEU A 455 -4.88 -2.84 -27.71
N ALA A 456 -3.67 -2.28 -27.84
CA ALA A 456 -3.13 -1.81 -29.11
C ALA A 456 -3.04 -2.93 -30.16
N SER A 457 -2.70 -4.16 -29.73
CA SER A 457 -2.73 -5.37 -30.54
C SER A 457 -4.13 -5.64 -31.16
N ALA A 458 -5.21 -5.38 -30.41
CA ALA A 458 -6.58 -5.51 -30.92
C ALA A 458 -6.94 -4.43 -31.93
N MET A 459 -6.61 -3.16 -31.65
CA MET A 459 -6.84 -2.07 -32.59
C MET A 459 -6.15 -2.30 -33.94
N ALA A 460 -4.93 -2.84 -33.93
CA ALA A 460 -4.18 -3.14 -35.14
C ALA A 460 -4.89 -4.19 -35.99
N GLN A 461 -5.47 -5.21 -35.37
CA GLN A 461 -6.21 -6.27 -36.05
C GLN A 461 -7.51 -5.75 -36.71
N ASP A 462 -8.25 -4.85 -36.05
CA ASP A 462 -9.44 -4.20 -36.64
C ASP A 462 -9.09 -3.28 -37.80
N ARG A 463 -8.10 -2.39 -37.64
CA ARG A 463 -7.62 -1.55 -38.75
C ARG A 463 -7.24 -2.39 -39.98
N ALA A 464 -6.65 -3.57 -39.78
CA ALA A 464 -6.38 -4.52 -40.85
C ALA A 464 -7.66 -5.11 -41.49
N CYS A 465 -8.68 -5.47 -40.69
CA CYS A 465 -9.98 -5.93 -41.20
C CYS A 465 -10.71 -4.86 -42.03
N ARG A 466 -10.80 -3.62 -41.53
CA ARG A 466 -11.42 -2.50 -42.27
C ARG A 466 -10.67 -2.20 -43.56
N SER A 467 -9.34 -2.16 -43.52
CA SER A 467 -8.49 -1.96 -44.71
C SER A 467 -8.70 -3.06 -45.75
N ALA A 468 -8.91 -4.30 -45.31
CA ALA A 468 -9.24 -5.44 -46.17
C ALA A 468 -10.71 -5.50 -46.60
N LYS A 469 -11.56 -4.53 -46.20
CA LYS A 469 -13.02 -4.52 -46.37
C LYS A 469 -13.72 -5.80 -45.86
N LYS A 470 -13.16 -6.43 -44.83
CA LYS A 470 -13.73 -7.60 -44.15
C LYS A 470 -14.50 -7.14 -42.92
N GLN A 471 -15.72 -7.62 -42.76
CA GLN A 471 -16.47 -7.44 -41.52
C GLN A 471 -15.76 -8.15 -40.36
N TRP A 472 -15.77 -7.51 -39.19
CA TRP A 472 -15.13 -8.05 -37.99
C TRP A 472 -15.73 -9.39 -37.55
N ALA A 473 -17.06 -9.52 -37.65
CA ALA A 473 -17.76 -10.78 -37.42
C ALA A 473 -17.16 -11.96 -38.22
N ALA A 474 -16.80 -11.74 -39.50
CA ALA A 474 -16.19 -12.78 -40.33
C ALA A 474 -14.76 -13.16 -39.89
N LEU A 475 -14.00 -12.24 -39.29
CA LEU A 475 -12.70 -12.58 -38.66
C LEU A 475 -12.93 -13.43 -37.39
N LEU A 476 -13.88 -13.02 -36.54
CA LEU A 476 -14.15 -13.72 -35.28
C LEU A 476 -14.67 -15.14 -35.55
N SER A 477 -15.59 -15.34 -36.50
CA SER A 477 -16.01 -16.67 -36.95
C SER A 477 -14.85 -17.51 -37.50
N GLN A 478 -13.87 -16.90 -38.19
CA GLN A 478 -12.67 -17.62 -38.65
C GLN A 478 -11.73 -18.04 -37.50
N ARG A 479 -11.79 -17.37 -36.34
CA ARG A 479 -10.99 -17.70 -35.14
C ARG A 479 -11.78 -18.49 -34.09
N GLU A 480 -13.02 -18.88 -34.35
CA GLU A 480 -13.88 -19.64 -33.43
C GLU A 480 -13.22 -20.96 -32.98
N SER A 481 -12.52 -21.66 -33.89
CA SER A 481 -11.77 -22.88 -33.57
C SER A 481 -10.61 -22.62 -32.60
N VAL A 482 -9.88 -21.50 -32.77
CA VAL A 482 -8.79 -21.09 -31.87
C VAL A 482 -9.34 -20.72 -30.50
N LEU A 483 -10.44 -19.97 -30.46
CA LEU A 483 -11.11 -19.59 -29.20
C LEU A 483 -11.57 -20.84 -28.44
N LYS A 484 -12.20 -21.80 -29.12
CA LYS A 484 -12.60 -23.10 -28.54
C LYS A 484 -11.39 -23.90 -28.03
N GLN A 485 -10.27 -23.91 -28.76
CA GLN A 485 -9.03 -24.59 -28.35
C GLN A 485 -8.32 -23.91 -27.18
N GLN A 486 -8.51 -22.61 -26.97
CA GLN A 486 -7.86 -21.86 -25.88
C GLN A 486 -8.78 -21.61 -24.67
N MET A 487 -10.05 -22.06 -24.71
CA MET A 487 -11.07 -21.70 -23.71
C MET A 487 -10.66 -22.04 -22.26
N SER A 488 -10.05 -23.20 -22.01
CA SER A 488 -9.55 -23.54 -20.65
C SER A 488 -8.54 -22.52 -20.12
N ARG A 489 -7.65 -22.05 -21.00
CA ARG A 489 -6.61 -21.05 -20.65
C ARG A 489 -7.21 -19.64 -20.53
N VAL A 490 -8.22 -19.30 -21.34
CA VAL A 490 -9.02 -18.08 -21.20
C VAL A 490 -9.70 -18.02 -19.82
N LEU A 491 -10.37 -19.10 -19.42
CA LEU A 491 -11.08 -19.17 -18.15
C LEU A 491 -10.11 -19.06 -16.96
N TRP A 492 -9.01 -19.83 -16.99
CA TRP A 492 -7.96 -19.76 -15.98
C TRP A 492 -7.39 -18.34 -15.82
N PHE A 493 -7.08 -17.67 -16.94
CA PHE A 493 -6.61 -16.29 -16.89
C PHE A 493 -7.70 -15.34 -16.38
N PHE A 494 -8.95 -15.50 -16.82
CA PHE A 494 -10.08 -14.67 -16.38
C PHE A 494 -10.29 -14.75 -14.87
N GLU A 495 -10.38 -15.96 -14.29
CA GLU A 495 -10.52 -16.17 -12.85
C GLU A 495 -9.44 -15.43 -12.07
N ARG A 496 -8.20 -15.43 -12.58
CA ARG A 496 -7.05 -14.83 -11.92
C ARG A 496 -6.92 -13.33 -12.12
N VAL A 497 -7.25 -12.79 -13.30
CA VAL A 497 -7.35 -11.33 -13.53
C VAL A 497 -8.50 -10.77 -12.69
N HIS A 498 -9.62 -11.46 -12.59
CA HIS A 498 -10.77 -11.05 -11.80
C HIS A 498 -10.53 -11.15 -10.28
N ALA A 499 -9.81 -12.19 -9.83
CA ALA A 499 -9.43 -12.37 -8.42
C ALA A 499 -8.24 -11.50 -7.96
N CYS A 500 -7.54 -10.80 -8.87
CA CYS A 500 -6.61 -9.76 -8.46
C CYS A 500 -7.42 -8.61 -7.85
N SER A 501 -7.31 -8.43 -6.53
CA SER A 501 -7.90 -7.29 -5.85
C SER A 501 -7.06 -6.04 -6.13
N LEU A 502 -7.23 -5.48 -7.34
CA LEU A 502 -6.68 -4.18 -7.78
C LEU A 502 -7.24 -2.98 -6.96
N GLY A 503 -7.89 -3.30 -5.84
CA GLY A 503 -8.09 -2.52 -4.62
C GLY A 503 -8.94 -1.26 -4.70
N SER A 504 -8.87 -0.49 -3.62
CA SER A 504 -9.68 0.71 -3.40
C SER A 504 -9.16 1.96 -4.09
N GLU A 505 -8.23 1.81 -5.03
CA GLU A 505 -7.95 2.83 -6.03
C GLU A 505 -8.89 2.75 -7.24
N GLU A 506 -9.92 1.89 -7.19
CA GLU A 506 -11.32 2.01 -7.69
C GLU A 506 -11.58 2.74 -9.02
N VAL A 507 -11.08 3.97 -9.18
CA VAL A 507 -10.90 4.70 -10.44
C VAL A 507 -10.02 3.93 -11.45
N THR A 508 -8.88 3.39 -11.01
CA THR A 508 -7.88 2.69 -11.83
C THR A 508 -8.41 1.36 -12.39
N LEU A 509 -9.37 0.75 -11.68
CA LEU A 509 -10.10 -0.45 -12.12
C LEU A 509 -11.30 -0.10 -13.01
N ALA A 510 -12.04 0.98 -12.69
CA ALA A 510 -13.13 1.53 -13.53
C ALA A 510 -12.66 1.91 -14.96
N LEU A 511 -11.35 2.02 -15.16
CA LEU A 511 -10.69 2.24 -16.45
C LEU A 511 -10.37 0.98 -17.25
N HIS A 512 -9.86 -0.06 -16.61
CA HIS A 512 -9.73 -1.40 -17.22
C HIS A 512 -11.08 -1.88 -17.76
N ALA A 513 -12.12 -1.56 -17.00
CA ALA A 513 -13.52 -1.61 -17.36
C ALA A 513 -13.86 -0.88 -18.68
N GLN A 514 -13.54 0.42 -18.80
CA GLN A 514 -13.77 1.18 -20.05
C GLN A 514 -12.85 0.80 -21.21
N ALA A 515 -11.71 0.18 -20.96
CA ALA A 515 -10.89 -0.42 -22.00
C ALA A 515 -11.65 -1.53 -22.75
N CYS A 516 -12.48 -2.31 -22.05
CA CYS A 516 -13.40 -3.27 -22.68
C CYS A 516 -14.64 -2.60 -23.30
N THR A 517 -15.14 -1.51 -22.73
CA THR A 517 -16.17 -0.66 -23.38
C THR A 517 -15.73 -0.20 -24.78
N THR A 518 -14.46 0.18 -24.96
CA THR A 518 -13.95 0.55 -26.30
C THR A 518 -13.64 -0.67 -27.17
N PHE A 519 -13.24 -1.79 -26.58
CA PHE A 519 -13.05 -3.07 -27.28
C PHE A 519 -14.33 -3.52 -28.00
N LEU A 520 -15.49 -3.33 -27.36
CA LEU A 520 -16.82 -3.59 -27.92
C LEU A 520 -17.17 -2.64 -29.07
N MET A 521 -16.93 -1.33 -28.92
CA MET A 521 -17.07 -0.35 -30.02
C MET A 521 -16.16 -0.67 -31.22
N LEU A 522 -15.02 -1.31 -30.97
CA LEU A 522 -14.07 -1.75 -31.99
C LEU A 522 -14.61 -2.89 -32.87
N LEU A 523 -15.47 -3.77 -32.34
CA LEU A 523 -16.11 -4.84 -33.12
C LEU A 523 -17.12 -4.30 -34.14
N SER A 524 -17.73 -3.16 -33.81
CA SER A 524 -18.60 -2.35 -34.70
C SER A 524 -17.81 -1.39 -35.61
N GLY A 525 -16.49 -1.28 -35.42
CA GLY A 525 -15.62 -0.45 -36.25
C GLY A 525 -15.51 1.02 -35.81
N LEU A 526 -15.47 1.30 -34.51
CA LEU A 526 -15.58 2.67 -33.99
C LEU A 526 -14.47 3.16 -33.06
N GLY A 527 -13.52 2.30 -32.65
CA GLY A 527 -12.43 2.68 -31.74
C GLY A 527 -11.37 3.66 -32.28
N THR A 528 -11.72 4.60 -33.20
CA THR A 528 -10.81 5.55 -33.88
C THR A 528 -11.37 6.95 -34.37
N HIS A 529 -12.57 7.52 -34.05
CA HIS A 529 -13.07 8.87 -34.58
C HIS A 529 -12.59 10.28 -33.96
N PRO A 530 -13.39 11.24 -33.38
CA PRO A 530 -12.95 12.15 -32.23
C PRO A 530 -13.97 12.34 -31.03
N ARG A 531 -13.96 11.54 -29.92
CA ARG A 531 -15.01 10.87 -29.04
C ARG A 531 -14.46 9.62 -28.27
N ALA A 532 -14.95 8.36 -28.47
CA ALA A 532 -14.68 7.04 -27.80
C ALA A 532 -13.86 6.97 -26.51
N CYS A 533 -12.64 7.51 -26.45
CA CYS A 533 -11.87 7.56 -25.21
C CYS A 533 -12.30 8.72 -24.29
N LEU A 534 -13.37 9.43 -24.65
CA LEU A 534 -14.18 10.17 -23.71
C LEU A 534 -15.21 9.29 -22.98
N THR A 535 -15.51 8.07 -23.48
CA THR A 535 -16.22 7.04 -22.67
C THR A 535 -15.38 6.63 -21.47
N ALA A 536 -14.04 6.73 -21.54
CA ALA A 536 -13.17 6.59 -20.40
C ALA A 536 -13.40 7.75 -19.41
N TYR A 537 -14.01 7.42 -18.29
CA TYR A 537 -14.38 8.30 -17.17
C TYR A 537 -13.14 8.97 -16.53
N VAL A 538 -11.96 8.37 -16.68
CA VAL A 538 -10.70 8.90 -16.15
C VAL A 538 -9.65 8.96 -17.28
N PRO A 539 -9.26 10.15 -17.76
CA PRO A 539 -8.34 10.27 -18.89
C PRO A 539 -6.98 9.55 -18.71
N ALA A 540 -6.49 9.43 -17.47
CA ALA A 540 -5.16 8.90 -17.14
C ALA A 540 -4.93 7.41 -17.51
N ALA A 541 -5.99 6.59 -17.54
CA ALA A 541 -5.89 5.22 -18.04
C ALA A 541 -6.89 4.91 -19.17
N SER A 542 -7.22 5.92 -19.98
CA SER A 542 -7.49 5.66 -21.39
C SER A 542 -6.29 4.86 -21.96
N PRO A 543 -6.52 3.67 -22.55
CA PRO A 543 -5.45 2.92 -23.20
C PRO A 543 -5.14 3.42 -24.61
N PHE A 544 -5.83 4.49 -25.04
CA PHE A 544 -5.72 5.09 -26.36
C PHE A 544 -5.15 6.52 -26.25
N PRO A 545 -4.22 6.93 -27.13
CA PRO A 545 -3.49 8.20 -27.01
C PRO A 545 -4.30 9.45 -27.40
N ASP A 546 -5.30 9.29 -28.26
CA ASP A 546 -6.21 10.33 -28.74
C ASP A 546 -7.65 9.82 -28.54
N SER A 547 -8.64 10.65 -28.20
CA SER A 547 -10.00 10.20 -27.83
C SER A 547 -11.01 10.22 -29.01
N PRO A 548 -11.57 9.10 -29.54
CA PRO A 548 -12.24 9.19 -30.86
C PRO A 548 -13.61 8.44 -31.23
N GLN A 549 -14.76 9.15 -31.53
CA GLN A 549 -16.28 8.87 -31.52
C GLN A 549 -16.90 7.45 -31.71
N GLU A 550 -18.20 7.33 -32.07
CA GLU A 550 -19.15 6.48 -31.31
C GLU A 550 -20.24 5.67 -32.13
N GLU A 551 -21.38 5.22 -31.53
CA GLU A 551 -22.63 4.48 -32.00
C GLU A 551 -22.79 2.92 -31.91
N GLY A 552 -24.07 2.45 -31.85
CA GLY A 552 -24.67 1.12 -31.53
C GLY A 552 -24.34 -0.14 -32.38
N GLU A 553 -25.12 -1.24 -32.39
CA GLU A 553 -26.38 -1.64 -31.72
C GLU A 553 -26.40 -3.19 -31.48
N THR A 554 -27.52 -3.82 -31.05
CA THR A 554 -27.48 -4.98 -30.12
C THR A 554 -28.01 -6.36 -30.63
N LEU A 555 -27.45 -7.48 -30.11
CA LEU A 555 -27.77 -8.91 -30.40
C LEU A 555 -28.08 -9.71 -29.09
N SER A 556 -28.62 -10.94 -29.17
CA SER A 556 -29.06 -11.81 -28.02
C SER A 556 -28.48 -13.24 -28.07
N ARG A 557 -28.37 -14.07 -27.02
CA ARG A 557 -28.29 -13.93 -25.54
C ARG A 557 -27.67 -15.24 -24.99
N LEU A 558 -26.78 -15.15 -24.02
CA LEU A 558 -26.26 -16.27 -23.22
C LEU A 558 -27.10 -16.51 -21.96
N PRO A 559 -26.91 -17.66 -21.27
CA PRO A 559 -27.57 -17.93 -19.99
C PRO A 559 -27.31 -16.83 -18.94
N PRO A 560 -28.29 -16.57 -18.05
CA PRO A 560 -28.17 -15.54 -17.04
C PRO A 560 -27.09 -15.88 -16.01
N LEU A 561 -26.32 -14.86 -15.62
CA LEU A 561 -25.40 -14.94 -14.48
C LEU A 561 -26.17 -15.28 -13.19
N SER A 562 -25.58 -16.12 -12.35
CA SER A 562 -26.21 -16.55 -11.09
C SER A 562 -26.53 -15.36 -10.18
N PRO A 563 -27.74 -15.27 -9.60
CA PRO A 563 -28.07 -14.27 -8.58
C PRO A 563 -27.15 -14.31 -7.36
N SER A 564 -26.49 -15.44 -7.08
CA SER A 564 -25.53 -15.58 -5.97
C SER A 564 -24.22 -14.81 -6.16
N LEU A 565 -23.96 -14.28 -7.36
CA LEU A 565 -22.84 -13.38 -7.67
C LEU A 565 -23.25 -11.89 -7.68
N LEU A 566 -24.51 -11.59 -7.32
CA LEU A 566 -25.11 -10.25 -7.39
C LEU A 566 -25.43 -9.65 -6.02
N SER A 567 -24.91 -10.21 -4.92
CA SER A 567 -24.98 -9.56 -3.61
C SER A 567 -24.05 -8.34 -3.61
N ALA A 568 -24.57 -7.19 -4.04
CA ALA A 568 -24.00 -5.90 -3.67
C ALA A 568 -23.97 -5.83 -2.13
N ASP A 569 -22.83 -5.41 -1.58
CA ASP A 569 -22.73 -5.17 -0.14
C ASP A 569 -23.76 -4.10 0.24
N ALA A 570 -24.73 -4.47 1.08
CA ALA A 570 -25.89 -3.65 1.44
C ALA A 570 -25.52 -2.46 2.37
N THR A 571 -24.24 -2.16 2.50
CA THR A 571 -23.63 -1.12 3.33
C THR A 571 -23.12 0.07 2.51
N ALA A 572 -23.11 0.00 1.16
CA ALA A 572 -22.59 1.05 0.31
C ALA A 572 -23.57 2.22 0.08
N GLU A 573 -23.09 3.45 0.22
CA GLU A 573 -23.84 4.71 0.01
C GLU A 573 -24.36 4.92 -1.42
N LEU A 574 -23.82 4.17 -2.39
CA LEU A 574 -24.11 4.22 -3.83
C LEU A 574 -24.20 2.80 -4.44
N PRO A 575 -25.28 2.04 -4.17
CA PRO A 575 -25.38 0.64 -4.59
C PRO A 575 -25.34 0.45 -6.11
N TYR A 576 -25.89 1.40 -6.88
CA TYR A 576 -25.88 1.29 -8.35
C TYR A 576 -24.47 1.55 -8.94
N LEU A 577 -23.68 2.44 -8.33
CA LEU A 577 -22.28 2.66 -8.74
C LEU A 577 -21.43 1.42 -8.45
N SER A 578 -21.61 0.78 -7.29
CA SER A 578 -20.95 -0.49 -6.97
C SER A 578 -21.30 -1.60 -7.97
N LEU A 579 -22.60 -1.76 -8.32
CA LEU A 579 -23.04 -2.71 -9.35
C LEU A 579 -22.41 -2.42 -10.72
N TYR A 580 -22.35 -1.15 -11.14
CA TYR A 580 -21.69 -0.74 -12.38
C TYR A 580 -20.21 -1.15 -12.39
N THR A 581 -19.45 -0.73 -11.37
CA THR A 581 -18.01 -1.00 -11.27
C THR A 581 -17.71 -2.50 -11.30
N SER A 582 -18.45 -3.30 -10.51
CA SER A 582 -18.33 -4.75 -10.48
C SER A 582 -18.61 -5.40 -11.84
N LYS A 583 -19.64 -4.94 -12.57
CA LYS A 583 -19.97 -5.47 -13.91
C LYS A 583 -18.92 -5.12 -14.95
N MET A 584 -18.45 -3.88 -14.97
CA MET A 584 -17.42 -3.47 -15.92
C MET A 584 -16.08 -4.17 -15.66
N ALA A 585 -15.70 -4.39 -14.40
CA ALA A 585 -14.50 -5.15 -14.02
C ALA A 585 -14.58 -6.62 -14.49
N TYR A 586 -15.74 -7.27 -14.29
CA TYR A 586 -15.98 -8.65 -14.70
C TYR A 586 -15.91 -8.83 -16.23
N TRP A 587 -16.64 -8.01 -17.01
CA TRP A 587 -16.56 -8.05 -18.48
C TRP A 587 -15.16 -7.66 -18.97
N GLY A 588 -14.53 -6.72 -18.27
CA GLY A 588 -13.14 -6.28 -18.44
C GLY A 588 -12.15 -7.44 -18.46
N ALA A 589 -12.08 -8.18 -17.35
CA ALA A 589 -11.19 -9.32 -17.19
C ALA A 589 -11.45 -10.42 -18.23
N TYR A 590 -12.71 -10.71 -18.54
CA TYR A 590 -13.06 -11.83 -19.43
C TYR A 590 -12.67 -11.58 -20.88
N LEU A 591 -12.95 -10.39 -21.41
CA LEU A 591 -12.58 -10.02 -22.78
C LEU A 591 -11.06 -9.86 -22.94
N LEU A 592 -10.37 -9.32 -21.92
CA LEU A 592 -8.91 -9.24 -21.90
C LEU A 592 -8.27 -10.64 -21.94
N SER A 593 -8.82 -11.61 -21.20
CA SER A 593 -8.34 -12.99 -21.21
C SER A 593 -8.59 -13.71 -22.52
N GLN A 594 -9.77 -13.53 -23.14
CA GLN A 594 -10.05 -14.02 -24.49
C GLN A 594 -9.02 -13.48 -25.50
N TRP A 595 -8.76 -12.19 -25.48
CA TRP A 595 -7.81 -11.57 -26.39
C TRP A 595 -6.35 -11.98 -26.11
N GLY A 596 -5.94 -12.02 -24.84
CA GLY A 596 -4.57 -12.39 -24.47
C GLY A 596 -4.22 -13.82 -24.87
N ALA A 597 -5.09 -14.78 -24.57
CA ALA A 597 -4.85 -16.19 -24.87
C ALA A 597 -5.13 -16.58 -26.33
N ALA A 598 -6.23 -16.11 -26.93
CA ALA A 598 -6.71 -16.59 -28.24
C ALA A 598 -6.59 -15.56 -29.38
N LYS A 599 -6.32 -14.28 -29.09
CA LYS A 599 -6.40 -13.16 -30.05
C LYS A 599 -7.74 -13.16 -30.81
N ALA A 600 -8.81 -13.50 -30.11
CA ALA A 600 -10.16 -13.68 -30.62
C ALA A 600 -11.17 -13.33 -29.53
N LEU A 601 -12.43 -13.14 -29.92
CA LEU A 601 -13.57 -12.93 -29.03
C LEU A 601 -14.78 -13.74 -29.53
N ASN A 602 -15.69 -14.07 -28.62
CA ASN A 602 -17.02 -14.53 -28.96
C ASN A 602 -17.99 -13.33 -29.18
N VAL A 603 -18.63 -13.27 -30.34
CA VAL A 603 -19.62 -12.24 -30.68
C VAL A 603 -20.89 -12.38 -29.82
N GLU A 604 -21.32 -13.60 -29.51
CA GLU A 604 -22.54 -13.88 -28.73
C GLU A 604 -22.37 -13.43 -27.27
N GLU A 605 -21.15 -13.51 -26.73
CA GLU A 605 -20.79 -12.99 -25.40
C GLU A 605 -20.87 -11.47 -25.35
N CYS A 606 -20.21 -10.79 -26.30
CA CYS A 606 -20.24 -9.33 -26.44
C CYS A 606 -21.70 -8.81 -26.56
N SER A 607 -22.51 -9.52 -27.35
CA SER A 607 -23.93 -9.25 -27.55
C SER A 607 -24.74 -9.37 -26.25
N THR A 608 -24.45 -10.39 -25.45
CA THR A 608 -25.15 -10.61 -24.18
C THR A 608 -24.83 -9.53 -23.17
N MET A 609 -23.56 -9.13 -23.04
CA MET A 609 -23.15 -8.03 -22.15
C MET A 609 -23.93 -6.75 -22.45
N GLN A 610 -24.12 -6.43 -23.74
CA GLN A 610 -24.91 -5.27 -24.15
C GLN A 610 -26.39 -5.37 -23.74
N GLN A 611 -27.01 -6.54 -23.85
CA GLN A 611 -28.39 -6.75 -23.39
C GLN A 611 -28.53 -6.76 -21.87
N GLU A 612 -27.51 -7.23 -21.16
CA GLU A 612 -27.44 -7.15 -19.71
C GLU A 612 -27.36 -5.69 -19.25
N ALA A 613 -26.51 -4.87 -19.89
CA ALA A 613 -26.41 -3.42 -19.63
C ALA A 613 -27.74 -2.67 -19.84
N VAL A 614 -28.54 -3.04 -20.86
CA VAL A 614 -29.91 -2.51 -21.05
C VAL A 614 -30.84 -2.98 -19.93
N SER A 615 -30.76 -4.26 -19.52
CA SER A 615 -31.61 -4.82 -18.47
C SER A 615 -31.34 -4.20 -17.10
N ILE A 616 -30.06 -3.98 -16.75
CA ILE A 616 -29.65 -3.39 -15.46
C ILE A 616 -30.15 -1.95 -15.36
N ARG A 617 -30.01 -1.14 -16.41
CA ARG A 617 -30.49 0.25 -16.43
C ARG A 617 -31.99 0.36 -16.24
N ARG A 618 -32.78 -0.49 -16.90
CA ARG A 618 -34.24 -0.56 -16.73
C ARG A 618 -34.69 -0.92 -15.31
N GLN A 619 -33.82 -1.54 -14.50
CA GLN A 619 -34.09 -1.90 -13.11
C GLN A 619 -33.57 -0.86 -12.10
N ASN A 620 -32.75 0.09 -12.55
CA ASN A 620 -32.10 1.10 -11.72
C ASN A 620 -32.42 2.50 -12.31
N ALA A 621 -31.43 3.16 -12.90
CA ALA A 621 -31.61 4.36 -13.72
C ALA A 621 -30.85 4.20 -15.04
N TRP A 622 -31.16 5.02 -16.04
CA TRP A 622 -30.40 5.03 -17.30
C TRP A 622 -28.96 5.54 -17.10
N SER A 623 -28.79 6.56 -16.26
CA SER A 623 -27.50 7.14 -15.88
C SER A 623 -27.07 6.72 -14.47
N VAL A 624 -25.77 6.45 -14.31
CA VAL A 624 -25.18 6.01 -13.03
C VAL A 624 -24.86 7.22 -12.13
N PRO A 625 -25.41 7.31 -10.91
CA PRO A 625 -25.11 8.41 -9.98
C PRO A 625 -23.71 8.26 -9.37
N THR A 626 -23.09 9.39 -9.05
CA THR A 626 -21.83 9.49 -8.29
C THR A 626 -22.02 10.43 -7.11
N ALA A 627 -21.17 10.31 -6.08
CA ALA A 627 -21.20 11.22 -4.93
C ALA A 627 -21.08 12.68 -5.39
N ALA A 628 -20.08 13.01 -6.21
CA ALA A 628 -19.86 14.35 -6.74
C ALA A 628 -21.05 14.94 -7.53
N ALA A 629 -21.79 14.11 -8.29
CA ALA A 629 -22.98 14.57 -9.01
C ALA A 629 -24.18 14.79 -8.08
N LEU A 630 -24.36 13.94 -7.07
CA LEU A 630 -25.42 14.09 -6.07
C LEU A 630 -25.15 15.29 -5.14
N ASP A 631 -23.92 15.43 -4.65
CA ASP A 631 -23.49 16.55 -3.79
C ASP A 631 -23.62 17.89 -4.51
N GLU A 632 -23.31 17.94 -5.81
CA GLU A 632 -23.56 19.13 -6.63
C GLU A 632 -25.06 19.37 -6.81
N MET A 633 -25.86 18.35 -7.14
CA MET A 633 -27.31 18.50 -7.32
C MET A 633 -28.02 18.96 -6.03
N CYS A 634 -27.59 18.48 -4.86
CA CYS A 634 -28.10 18.92 -3.55
C CYS A 634 -27.94 20.44 -3.32
N ARG A 635 -26.92 21.09 -3.89
CA ARG A 635 -26.70 22.55 -3.77
C ARG A 635 -27.80 23.39 -4.44
N HIS A 636 -28.55 22.79 -5.36
CA HIS A 636 -29.62 23.44 -6.12
C HIS A 636 -31.03 23.10 -5.61
N SER A 637 -31.14 22.45 -4.44
CA SER A 637 -32.41 22.16 -3.76
C SER A 637 -33.15 23.44 -3.36
N PRO A 638 -34.50 23.52 -3.46
CA PRO A 638 -35.45 22.43 -3.70
C PRO A 638 -35.54 21.99 -5.17
N LEU A 639 -35.63 20.67 -5.39
CA LEU A 639 -35.56 20.01 -6.71
C LEU A 639 -36.93 19.49 -7.17
N LEU A 640 -37.17 19.51 -8.48
CA LEU A 640 -38.30 18.89 -9.17
C LEU A 640 -37.76 17.95 -10.27
N GLU A 641 -37.85 16.64 -10.08
CA GLU A 641 -37.41 15.64 -11.06
C GLU A 641 -38.59 15.19 -11.95
N MET A 642 -38.42 15.35 -13.27
CA MET A 642 -39.37 14.86 -14.28
C MET A 642 -38.67 13.81 -15.15
N GLY A 643 -39.30 12.63 -15.28
CA GLY A 643 -38.67 11.44 -15.86
C GLY A 643 -37.86 10.62 -14.84
N ALA A 644 -38.32 10.58 -13.58
CA ALA A 644 -37.58 9.99 -12.46
C ALA A 644 -37.35 8.47 -12.57
N GLY A 645 -37.99 7.77 -13.52
CA GLY A 645 -37.91 6.33 -13.69
C GLY A 645 -38.31 5.58 -12.41
N THR A 646 -37.37 4.80 -11.86
CA THR A 646 -37.56 4.08 -10.59
C THR A 646 -37.55 4.97 -9.34
N GLY A 647 -37.23 6.26 -9.46
CA GLY A 647 -37.02 7.18 -8.35
C GLY A 647 -35.66 7.03 -7.65
N LEU A 648 -34.70 6.30 -8.24
CA LEU A 648 -33.39 6.05 -7.64
C LEU A 648 -32.64 7.35 -7.29
N TRP A 649 -32.55 8.30 -8.22
CA TRP A 649 -31.85 9.57 -7.99
C TRP A 649 -32.55 10.39 -6.90
N ALA A 650 -33.88 10.60 -6.99
CA ALA A 650 -34.67 11.20 -5.90
C ALA A 650 -34.41 10.58 -4.52
N SER A 651 -34.38 9.25 -4.42
CA SER A 651 -34.15 8.57 -3.14
C SER A 651 -32.76 8.84 -2.54
N LEU A 652 -31.72 8.89 -3.39
CA LEU A 652 -30.34 9.18 -2.99
C LEU A 652 -30.12 10.65 -2.61
N LEU A 653 -30.88 11.56 -3.21
CA LEU A 653 -30.88 12.99 -2.91
C LEU A 653 -31.64 13.29 -1.61
N ALA A 654 -32.82 12.68 -1.43
CA ALA A 654 -33.60 12.79 -0.19
C ALA A 654 -32.82 12.22 1.02
N ALA A 655 -32.11 11.10 0.85
CA ALA A 655 -31.22 10.55 1.87
C ALA A 655 -30.04 11.48 2.23
N ARG A 656 -29.64 12.37 1.31
CA ARG A 656 -28.64 13.45 1.53
C ARG A 656 -29.26 14.76 2.02
N GLY A 657 -30.56 14.77 2.35
CA GLY A 657 -31.26 15.92 2.91
C GLY A 657 -31.76 16.94 1.89
N ALA A 658 -31.72 16.65 0.59
CA ALA A 658 -32.35 17.52 -0.42
C ALA A 658 -33.89 17.45 -0.33
N ASP A 659 -34.54 18.61 -0.37
CA ASP A 659 -35.96 18.70 -0.70
C ASP A 659 -36.11 18.39 -2.20
N ILE A 660 -36.82 17.30 -2.53
CA ILE A 660 -37.05 16.83 -3.89
C ILE A 660 -38.48 16.27 -4.05
N GLU A 661 -39.15 16.68 -5.12
CA GLU A 661 -40.39 16.05 -5.62
C GLU A 661 -40.09 15.42 -6.99
N ALA A 662 -40.56 14.20 -7.23
CA ALA A 662 -40.16 13.40 -8.39
C ALA A 662 -41.35 12.72 -9.07
N PHE A 663 -41.38 12.76 -10.39
CA PHE A 663 -42.49 12.31 -11.23
C PHE A 663 -42.00 11.51 -12.44
N ASP A 664 -42.73 10.45 -12.81
CA ASP A 664 -42.39 9.57 -13.93
C ASP A 664 -43.65 9.03 -14.65
N THR A 665 -43.48 8.54 -15.87
CA THR A 665 -44.56 7.93 -16.69
C THR A 665 -44.30 6.45 -16.94
N LEU A 666 -45.25 5.58 -16.56
CA LEU A 666 -45.17 4.11 -16.80
C LEU A 666 -44.97 3.76 -18.28
N HIS A 667 -45.47 4.60 -19.18
CA HIS A 667 -45.24 4.54 -20.61
C HIS A 667 -44.82 5.94 -21.09
N TRP A 668 -43.70 6.06 -21.82
CA TRP A 668 -43.14 7.30 -22.42
C TRP A 668 -44.06 8.06 -23.39
N GLN A 669 -45.34 7.67 -23.48
CA GLN A 669 -46.38 8.22 -24.34
C GLN A 669 -47.64 8.63 -23.56
N GLU A 670 -47.74 8.32 -22.26
CA GLU A 670 -48.85 8.76 -21.42
C GLU A 670 -48.64 10.18 -20.92
N GLU A 671 -49.73 10.96 -20.88
CA GLU A 671 -49.69 12.33 -20.39
C GLU A 671 -49.65 12.34 -18.86
N PHE A 672 -48.61 12.95 -18.30
CA PHE A 672 -48.68 13.42 -16.93
C PHE A 672 -49.78 14.50 -16.83
N ALA A 673 -50.40 14.65 -15.66
CA ALA A 673 -51.35 15.75 -15.46
C ALA A 673 -50.61 17.08 -15.66
N ASP A 674 -50.96 17.75 -16.75
CA ASP A 674 -50.08 18.63 -17.52
C ASP A 674 -49.74 19.98 -16.82
N GLY A 675 -50.06 20.14 -15.53
CA GLY A 675 -49.82 21.34 -14.72
C GLY A 675 -48.88 21.13 -13.52
N SER A 676 -48.16 20.01 -13.41
CA SER A 676 -47.24 19.77 -12.28
C SER A 676 -46.06 20.74 -12.28
N VAL A 677 -45.41 20.99 -13.42
CA VAL A 677 -44.24 21.88 -13.48
C VAL A 677 -44.60 23.31 -13.07
N GLU A 678 -45.75 23.83 -13.49
CA GLU A 678 -46.26 25.14 -13.06
C GLU A 678 -46.65 25.18 -11.57
N ALA A 679 -47.15 24.07 -11.02
CA ALA A 679 -47.47 23.97 -9.59
C ALA A 679 -46.22 24.04 -8.69
N HIS A 680 -45.05 23.74 -9.23
CA HIS A 680 -43.76 23.70 -8.53
C HIS A 680 -42.78 24.80 -8.97
N ALA A 681 -43.29 25.96 -9.39
CA ALA A 681 -42.53 27.06 -10.01
C ALA A 681 -41.36 27.68 -9.21
N GLY A 682 -41.14 27.26 -7.96
CA GLY A 682 -40.00 27.65 -7.12
C GLY A 682 -38.88 26.60 -6.98
N ARG A 683 -38.99 25.44 -7.64
CA ARG A 683 -38.00 24.36 -7.61
C ARG A 683 -37.04 24.44 -8.81
N THR A 684 -35.81 23.96 -8.66
CA THR A 684 -34.90 23.67 -9.76
C THR A 684 -35.44 22.48 -10.57
N LEU A 685 -35.64 22.65 -11.88
CA LEU A 685 -36.11 21.56 -12.73
C LEU A 685 -34.95 20.60 -13.04
N VAL A 686 -35.18 19.31 -12.85
CA VAL A 686 -34.27 18.21 -13.21
C VAL A 686 -34.95 17.36 -14.27
N LEU A 687 -34.33 17.22 -15.45
CA LEU A 687 -34.77 16.31 -16.51
C LEU A 687 -33.75 15.20 -16.70
N MET A 688 -34.17 13.95 -16.52
CA MET A 688 -33.34 12.77 -16.75
C MET A 688 -33.95 11.92 -17.87
N TRP A 689 -33.19 11.68 -18.94
CA TRP A 689 -33.61 10.82 -20.06
C TRP A 689 -35.06 11.05 -20.61
N PRO A 690 -35.59 12.29 -20.71
CA PRO A 690 -37.00 12.54 -20.96
C PRO A 690 -37.53 12.10 -22.34
N ASP A 691 -36.68 12.01 -23.37
CA ASP A 691 -37.09 11.70 -24.76
C ASP A 691 -36.34 10.46 -25.27
N TYR A 692 -36.81 9.26 -24.90
CA TYR A 692 -36.16 7.98 -25.20
C TYR A 692 -35.80 7.79 -26.69
N ALA A 693 -34.57 7.31 -26.94
CA ALA A 693 -33.97 7.19 -28.27
C ALA A 693 -33.87 8.52 -29.04
N GLY A 694 -33.84 9.65 -28.33
CA GLY A 694 -33.79 11.00 -28.90
C GLY A 694 -35.12 11.44 -29.51
N ARG A 695 -36.22 10.75 -29.15
CA ARG A 695 -37.54 10.89 -29.77
C ARG A 695 -38.58 11.18 -28.69
N GLY A 696 -39.34 12.24 -28.90
CA GLY A 696 -40.34 12.70 -27.95
C GLY A 696 -40.43 14.22 -27.97
N SER A 697 -41.31 14.73 -27.12
CA SER A 697 -41.48 16.15 -26.82
C SER A 697 -41.75 16.35 -25.32
N TYR A 698 -41.42 15.36 -24.48
CA TYR A 698 -41.75 15.39 -23.06
C TYR A 698 -40.90 16.42 -22.33
N GLY A 699 -39.58 16.42 -22.56
CA GLY A 699 -38.70 17.42 -21.98
C GLY A 699 -38.96 18.82 -22.55
N VAL A 700 -39.32 18.94 -23.84
CA VAL A 700 -39.76 20.21 -24.46
C VAL A 700 -40.99 20.78 -23.73
N ARG A 701 -42.02 19.94 -23.51
CA ARG A 701 -43.24 20.35 -22.79
C ARG A 701 -42.96 20.75 -21.35
N CYS A 702 -42.09 20.03 -20.64
CA CYS A 702 -41.67 20.39 -19.29
C CYS A 702 -40.98 21.76 -19.27
N LEU A 703 -40.03 22.00 -20.20
CA LEU A 703 -39.27 23.24 -20.25
C LEU A 703 -40.13 24.46 -20.65
N GLN A 704 -41.07 24.29 -21.59
CA GLN A 704 -42.04 25.32 -22.00
C GLN A 704 -42.93 25.80 -20.84
N LYS A 705 -43.12 24.97 -19.82
CA LYS A 705 -43.92 25.25 -18.62
C LYS A 705 -43.07 25.80 -17.47
N TYR A 706 -41.80 25.44 -17.44
CA TYR A 706 -40.85 25.89 -16.44
C TYR A 706 -40.57 27.39 -16.51
N ARG A 707 -40.59 28.06 -15.35
CA ARG A 707 -40.34 29.51 -15.21
C ARG A 707 -39.17 29.87 -14.30
N GLY A 708 -38.58 28.89 -13.61
CA GLY A 708 -37.38 29.12 -12.80
C GLY A 708 -36.12 29.34 -13.64
N ASP A 709 -35.03 29.65 -12.95
CA ASP A 709 -33.74 30.09 -13.51
C ASP A 709 -32.64 29.01 -13.49
N ARG A 710 -32.89 27.82 -12.92
CA ARG A 710 -31.98 26.67 -12.95
C ARG A 710 -32.59 25.42 -13.54
N LEU A 711 -31.82 24.77 -14.40
CA LEU A 711 -32.16 23.52 -15.07
C LEU A 711 -31.00 22.55 -14.93
N ILE A 712 -31.29 21.33 -14.50
CA ILE A 712 -30.32 20.24 -14.40
C ILE A 712 -30.69 19.15 -15.40
N LEU A 713 -29.74 18.72 -16.21
CA LEU A 713 -29.94 17.71 -17.25
C LEU A 713 -29.01 16.52 -17.01
N VAL A 714 -29.56 15.31 -17.10
CA VAL A 714 -28.82 14.06 -16.96
C VAL A 714 -29.10 13.12 -18.14
N GLY A 715 -28.07 12.87 -18.95
CA GLY A 715 -28.14 12.02 -20.16
C GLY A 715 -27.08 12.35 -21.22
N GLU A 716 -27.18 11.72 -22.39
CA GLU A 716 -26.38 12.00 -23.59
C GLU A 716 -26.70 13.38 -24.18
N TRP A 717 -25.71 14.10 -24.71
CA TRP A 717 -25.88 15.38 -25.42
C TRP A 717 -25.24 15.32 -26.80
N ARG A 718 -25.60 16.20 -27.75
CA ARG A 718 -25.05 16.14 -29.13
C ARG A 718 -23.52 16.13 -29.24
N ASP A 719 -22.78 16.57 -28.22
CA ASP A 719 -21.32 16.58 -28.15
C ASP A 719 -20.71 15.45 -27.29
N ALA A 720 -21.56 14.64 -26.64
CA ALA A 720 -21.26 13.43 -25.88
C ALA A 720 -22.43 12.44 -26.06
N THR A 721 -22.42 11.72 -27.19
CA THR A 721 -23.52 10.82 -27.54
C THR A 721 -23.11 9.84 -28.62
N LEU A 722 -23.50 8.57 -28.46
CA LEU A 722 -22.99 7.56 -29.36
C LEU A 722 -23.52 7.79 -30.80
N GLY A 723 -24.81 8.13 -30.90
CA GLY A 723 -25.60 8.75 -32.00
C GLY A 723 -25.23 8.90 -33.50
N ALA A 724 -23.98 8.91 -33.98
CA ALA A 724 -23.69 9.36 -35.37
C ALA A 724 -22.81 8.45 -36.27
N PHE A 725 -22.54 7.19 -35.90
CA PHE A 725 -21.72 6.25 -36.66
C PHE A 725 -22.19 4.76 -36.64
N SER A 726 -23.47 4.48 -36.45
CA SER A 726 -24.08 3.14 -36.46
C SER A 726 -25.57 3.19 -36.80
N ALA A 727 -26.12 2.06 -37.23
CA ALA A 727 -27.52 1.98 -37.57
C ALA A 727 -28.38 1.80 -36.31
N GLY A 728 -29.10 2.86 -35.89
CA GLY A 728 -30.25 2.72 -34.98
C GLY A 728 -30.50 3.89 -34.03
N MET A 729 -29.45 4.62 -33.62
CA MET A 729 -29.57 5.71 -32.65
C MET A 729 -29.77 7.06 -33.39
N ALA A 730 -29.76 8.17 -32.65
CA ALA A 730 -29.99 9.51 -33.18
C ALA A 730 -28.74 10.38 -33.00
N GLU A 731 -28.39 11.19 -34.00
CA GLU A 731 -27.17 12.02 -34.04
C GLU A 731 -27.00 12.99 -32.85
N THR A 732 -28.09 13.30 -32.15
CA THR A 732 -28.10 14.16 -30.96
C THR A 732 -28.18 13.39 -29.63
N GLY A 733 -28.42 12.07 -29.70
CA GLY A 733 -28.40 11.14 -28.56
C GLY A 733 -29.73 10.59 -28.13
N GLN A 734 -29.68 9.62 -27.21
CA GLN A 734 -30.84 8.80 -26.87
C GLN A 734 -31.65 9.35 -25.70
N SER A 735 -31.19 10.41 -25.03
CA SER A 735 -31.76 10.95 -23.79
C SER A 735 -32.66 12.18 -24.00
N PHE A 736 -32.31 13.06 -24.94
CA PHE A 736 -33.01 14.33 -25.20
C PHE A 736 -33.26 14.51 -26.69
N SER A 737 -34.47 14.94 -27.07
CA SER A 737 -34.80 15.28 -28.45
C SER A 737 -33.96 16.46 -28.97
N ALA A 738 -33.64 16.45 -30.27
CA ALA A 738 -32.88 17.55 -30.90
C ALA A 738 -33.56 18.92 -30.70
N GLU A 739 -34.89 18.96 -30.63
CA GLU A 739 -35.68 20.16 -30.34
C GLU A 739 -35.44 20.68 -28.92
N LEU A 740 -35.44 19.80 -27.91
CA LEU A 740 -35.12 20.17 -26.53
C LEU A 740 -33.69 20.70 -26.41
N GLN A 741 -32.72 20.06 -27.07
CA GLN A 741 -31.32 20.50 -27.02
C GLN A 741 -31.16 21.92 -27.60
N GLN A 742 -31.83 22.20 -28.73
CA GLN A 742 -31.86 23.55 -29.32
C GLN A 742 -32.55 24.57 -28.41
N LEU A 743 -33.67 24.19 -27.77
CA LEU A 743 -34.42 25.08 -26.88
C LEU A 743 -33.59 25.46 -25.65
N VAL A 744 -32.97 24.49 -24.97
CA VAL A 744 -32.06 24.71 -23.84
C VAL A 744 -30.90 25.61 -24.24
N GLU A 745 -30.20 25.31 -25.34
CA GLU A 745 -29.07 26.13 -25.80
C GLU A 745 -29.48 27.55 -26.22
N SER A 746 -30.74 27.77 -26.59
CA SER A 746 -31.27 29.10 -26.89
C SER A 746 -31.58 29.90 -25.62
N GLU A 747 -32.25 29.30 -24.62
CA GLU A 747 -32.74 29.99 -23.42
C GLU A 747 -31.78 29.97 -22.22
N PHE A 748 -30.82 29.04 -22.18
CA PHE A 748 -29.95 28.80 -21.02
C PHE A 748 -28.45 28.84 -21.39
N GLU A 749 -27.61 29.07 -20.40
CA GLU A 749 -26.15 28.95 -20.45
C GLU A 749 -25.68 27.85 -19.48
N LEU A 750 -24.65 27.09 -19.87
CA LEU A 750 -24.11 25.98 -19.09
C LEU A 750 -23.20 26.54 -17.97
N GLU A 751 -23.56 26.29 -16.71
CA GLU A 751 -22.75 26.68 -15.54
C GLU A 751 -21.70 25.61 -15.21
N SER A 752 -22.08 24.34 -15.19
CA SER A 752 -21.18 23.23 -14.86
C SER A 752 -21.53 21.95 -15.61
N ARG A 753 -20.52 21.10 -15.83
CA ARG A 753 -20.68 19.78 -16.46
C ARG A 753 -19.76 18.78 -15.80
N GLN A 754 -20.30 17.61 -15.48
CA GLN A 754 -19.55 16.46 -14.97
C GLN A 754 -19.79 15.26 -15.88
N ARG A 755 -18.78 14.41 -16.05
CA ARG A 755 -18.99 13.10 -16.71
C ARG A 755 -19.60 12.13 -15.71
N LEU A 756 -20.44 11.23 -16.19
CA LEU A 756 -20.94 10.11 -15.39
C LEU A 756 -20.25 8.80 -15.82
N PRO A 757 -20.28 7.76 -14.96
CA PRO A 757 -19.90 6.41 -15.35
C PRO A 757 -20.84 5.90 -16.45
N ASN A 758 -20.24 5.38 -17.52
CA ASN A 758 -20.94 5.11 -18.77
C ASN A 758 -20.99 3.62 -19.11
N TRP A 759 -22.20 3.11 -19.38
CA TRP A 759 -22.39 1.78 -19.94
C TRP A 759 -21.90 1.72 -21.39
N PRO A 760 -21.48 0.54 -21.89
CA PRO A 760 -21.13 0.40 -23.29
C PRO A 760 -22.23 0.87 -24.22
N LEU A 761 -21.83 1.72 -25.16
CA LEU A 761 -22.66 2.40 -26.13
C LEU A 761 -23.54 3.57 -25.62
N PHE A 762 -23.10 4.28 -24.56
CA PHE A 762 -23.74 5.51 -24.04
C PHE A 762 -22.69 6.51 -23.53
N MET A 763 -22.98 7.81 -23.62
CA MET A 763 -22.12 8.89 -23.09
C MET A 763 -22.89 9.94 -22.26
N ASP A 764 -23.49 9.48 -21.16
CA ASP A 764 -24.19 10.30 -20.19
C ASP A 764 -23.27 11.34 -19.52
N VAL A 765 -23.81 12.54 -19.36
CA VAL A 765 -23.23 13.66 -18.62
C VAL A 765 -24.26 14.27 -17.68
N PHE A 766 -23.78 14.80 -16.56
CA PHE A 766 -24.53 15.66 -15.66
C PHE A 766 -24.23 17.12 -16.02
N MET A 767 -25.25 17.96 -16.15
CA MET A 767 -25.11 19.36 -16.57
C MET A 767 -26.02 20.28 -15.75
N VAL A 768 -25.46 21.38 -15.26
CA VAL A 768 -26.21 22.47 -14.60
C VAL A 768 -26.26 23.68 -15.54
N TRP A 769 -27.46 24.21 -15.74
CA TRP A 769 -27.75 25.30 -16.66
C TRP A 769 -28.48 26.44 -15.94
N ARG A 770 -28.12 27.68 -16.27
CA ARG A 770 -28.78 28.91 -15.81
C ARG A 770 -29.54 29.57 -16.95
N ARG A 771 -30.76 30.05 -16.68
CA ARG A 771 -31.55 30.79 -17.68
C ARG A 771 -30.87 32.13 -18.00
N LYS A 772 -30.77 32.46 -19.29
CA LYS A 772 -30.24 33.75 -19.76
C LYS A 772 -31.20 34.88 -19.37
N LEU A 773 -30.62 36.04 -19.03
CA LEU A 773 -31.33 37.29 -18.68
C LEU A 773 -31.73 38.10 -19.92
#